data_AF-A0A2S1XM35-F1
#
_entry.id   AF-A0A2S1XM35-F1
#
_cell.length_a   1.000
_cell.length_b   1.000
_cell.length_c   1.000
_cell.angle_alpha   90.00
_cell.angle_beta   90.00
_cell.angle_gamma   90.00
#
_symmetry.space_group_name_H-M   'P 1'
#
loop_
_entity.id
_entity.type
_entity.pdbx_description
1 polymer ?
#
loop_
_entity_poly.entity_id
_entity_poly.type
_entity_poly.pdbx_seq_one_letter_code
_entity_poly.pdbx_strand_id
1 'polypeptide(L)'
;MDRTNTFLTTPPPLDATIGDLGRRSPAEPFYGRVEEWSGTRLTGWALSVAQPDAPVPLRIAVGPVDAPATAIVVPDRESGVLSQLLSRPMRCGFDIDLAALFPGTDPARTPVSVRIAASGHLLENGLSAPAARKVEANIDSVEGPRIVGWAVNTEDEQEAVAVDIAVDGVTIAGVVANQQRRDLLSRFATCDHGFEVLLSVRSGRTLELRDRRDGSVLFGPIPIALDERNTVPDDRLADRLDELAGILREIRAEVPRRRNAAARSLADYTAYFNDCYAETAARRQSLSARAAALSARPSFSVVMPVCDPPLWMLAEAIESVRAQAYGHWELCIADDASRDDGVRLLIRREAARDPRIRAVFCESRGGVSAATNRALSLASGDYVAFLDHDDRLSADALLCMADALHRDPVPVLYSDEDRIAPDGRHVAPAFKPDFDPELLTAINYVCHLLVVERRRLLEVGGLREGTEGVQDHDLVLRLLERVGAAGIRHVPRILYHWRINPASLSGAGDHTAILAGIGRVVGEHLQRTGSRATATADHETHSRSGGLFCARVRHPLPPLPPAVSIVVPTRDAVELVGDCVSSLLAKTDYPDYEIVLVDHDSADPRSRPFFDSLARDPRVRVVDFHGPFNWAAINNAAASVCRGGALCFLNNDIVAITPSWLSEMVSLLARPGVGAVGAKLLYPNGTVQHAGVVLGAGDAAGQVAGHAFAGLGADEPGHLGQAVLPRTVSAVTGACLLTSRNAFEAVGGFDMVHLPVAYADVDYCLKLQQAGLRVVWTPHARLYHFETQTRGTDDTPEKMERLAGEARHLRARWGDRLRNDPFYNPHFEPLGPTYRLLRPLPEQDGF
;
A
#
# COMPACT_ATOMS: atom_id res chain seq x y z
N MET A 1 61.68 -24.35 -33.92
CA MET A 1 60.82 -25.03 -34.91
C MET A 1 59.62 -25.49 -34.13
N ASP A 2 58.44 -24.87 -34.12
CA ASP A 2 57.82 -23.85 -34.97
C ASP A 2 56.92 -22.90 -34.14
N ARG A 3 56.66 -21.71 -34.69
CA ARG A 3 55.69 -20.68 -34.23
C ARG A 3 54.25 -21.17 -34.51
N THR A 4 53.19 -20.86 -33.76
CA THR A 4 52.45 -19.57 -33.68
C THR A 4 51.30 -19.60 -32.64
N ASN A 5 50.95 -18.41 -32.11
CA ASN A 5 49.72 -17.96 -31.39
C ASN A 5 48.40 -18.71 -31.70
N THR A 6 47.38 -18.79 -30.83
CA THR A 6 46.53 -17.65 -30.37
C THR A 6 45.58 -18.04 -29.22
N PHE A 7 45.22 -17.05 -28.41
CA PHE A 7 44.21 -16.98 -27.35
C PHE A 7 42.87 -17.68 -27.65
N LEU A 8 42.28 -18.32 -26.63
CA LEU A 8 40.82 -18.50 -26.48
C LEU A 8 40.44 -18.22 -25.03
N THR A 9 39.99 -16.99 -24.80
CA THR A 9 39.20 -16.57 -23.64
C THR A 9 37.85 -17.30 -23.67
N THR A 10 37.50 -17.91 -22.56
CA THR A 10 36.16 -18.43 -22.25
C THR A 10 35.11 -17.31 -22.38
N PRO A 11 33.98 -17.54 -23.07
CA PRO A 11 32.88 -16.57 -23.08
C PRO A 11 32.20 -16.51 -21.71
N PRO A 12 31.65 -15.35 -21.30
CA PRO A 12 30.93 -15.21 -20.03
C PRO A 12 29.60 -16.01 -20.05
N PRO A 13 29.07 -16.41 -18.88
CA PRO A 13 27.79 -17.10 -18.79
C PRO A 13 26.64 -16.15 -19.15
N LEU A 14 25.75 -16.62 -20.02
CA LEU A 14 24.53 -15.92 -20.45
C LEU A 14 23.46 -15.97 -19.34
N ASP A 15 23.22 -14.83 -18.68
CA ASP A 15 21.96 -14.52 -17.98
C ASP A 15 20.88 -14.28 -19.06
N ALA A 16 20.06 -15.29 -19.35
CA ALA A 16 18.82 -15.13 -20.10
C ALA A 16 17.80 -16.17 -19.63
N THR A 17 16.96 -15.76 -18.67
CA THR A 17 15.77 -16.52 -18.26
C THR A 17 14.73 -16.50 -19.37
N ILE A 18 14.10 -17.65 -19.61
CA ILE A 18 13.05 -17.93 -20.62
C ILE A 18 11.79 -17.01 -20.49
N GLY A 19 11.72 -16.15 -19.46
CA GLY A 19 10.57 -15.32 -19.11
C GLY A 19 10.33 -14.05 -19.93
N ASP A 20 11.19 -13.71 -20.91
CA ASP A 20 11.02 -12.48 -21.73
C ASP A 20 10.26 -12.69 -23.05
N LEU A 21 9.74 -13.90 -23.31
CA LEU A 21 8.81 -14.14 -24.41
C LEU A 21 7.36 -14.11 -23.91
N GLY A 22 6.77 -12.90 -23.87
CA GLY A 22 5.34 -12.73 -24.11
C GLY A 22 4.51 -12.07 -23.00
N ARG A 23 4.46 -10.73 -23.00
CA ARG A 23 3.37 -9.94 -22.39
C ARG A 23 2.51 -9.31 -23.50
N ARG A 24 1.27 -9.79 -23.68
CA ARG A 24 0.01 -9.09 -24.09
C ARG A 24 -0.92 -9.94 -24.99
N SER A 25 -2.21 -9.89 -24.65
CA SER A 25 -3.47 -10.32 -25.32
C SER A 25 -3.46 -11.48 -26.36
N PRO A 26 -4.36 -12.48 -26.23
CA PRO A 26 -4.60 -13.52 -27.26
C PRO A 26 -5.04 -13.01 -28.65
N ALA A 27 -5.32 -11.71 -28.79
CA ALA A 27 -5.83 -11.11 -30.01
C ALA A 27 -4.75 -10.81 -31.08
N GLU A 28 -3.46 -10.83 -30.74
CA GLU A 28 -2.37 -10.52 -31.69
C GLU A 28 -1.24 -11.56 -31.60
N PRO A 29 -1.21 -12.58 -32.48
CA PRO A 29 -0.28 -13.71 -32.39
C PRO A 29 1.07 -13.43 -33.08
N PHE A 30 1.59 -12.21 -32.98
CA PHE A 30 2.84 -11.81 -33.66
C PHE A 30 3.80 -11.12 -32.69
N TYR A 31 5.08 -11.47 -32.77
CA TYR A 31 6.18 -10.81 -32.07
C TYR A 31 7.20 -10.29 -33.08
N GLY A 32 7.84 -9.18 -32.78
CA GLY A 32 8.95 -8.70 -33.60
C GLY A 32 9.60 -7.46 -33.04
N ARG A 33 10.88 -7.30 -33.34
CA ARG A 33 11.70 -6.20 -32.86
C ARG A 33 12.67 -5.75 -33.94
N VAL A 34 12.90 -4.44 -34.02
CA VAL A 34 14.07 -3.88 -34.72
C VAL A 34 15.24 -3.93 -33.75
N GLU A 35 16.28 -4.68 -34.12
CA GLU A 35 17.45 -4.93 -33.26
C GLU A 35 18.52 -3.85 -33.46
N GLU A 36 18.80 -3.49 -34.71
CA GLU A 36 19.80 -2.48 -35.06
C GLU A 36 19.33 -1.61 -36.23
N TRP A 37 19.66 -0.31 -36.15
CA TRP A 37 19.53 0.64 -37.24
C TRP A 37 20.85 1.40 -37.41
N SER A 38 21.52 1.20 -38.55
CA SER A 38 22.75 1.91 -38.90
C SER A 38 22.68 2.46 -40.32
N GLY A 39 22.70 3.79 -40.46
CA GLY A 39 22.55 4.48 -41.75
C GLY A 39 21.21 4.15 -42.43
N THR A 40 21.27 3.47 -43.57
CA THR A 40 20.09 3.03 -44.33
C THR A 40 19.70 1.57 -44.03
N ARG A 41 20.43 0.88 -43.14
CA ARG A 41 20.26 -0.55 -42.89
C ARG A 41 19.48 -0.81 -41.61
N LEU A 42 18.42 -1.60 -41.70
CA LEU A 42 17.59 -2.07 -40.59
C LEU A 42 17.73 -3.58 -40.43
N THR A 43 18.07 -4.04 -39.23
CA THR A 43 18.07 -5.47 -38.91
C THR A 43 17.14 -5.76 -37.74
N GLY A 44 16.58 -6.96 -37.71
CA GLY A 44 15.69 -7.41 -36.65
C GLY A 44 15.00 -8.71 -37.00
N TRP A 45 13.90 -9.02 -36.32
CA TRP A 45 13.11 -10.22 -36.58
C TRP A 45 11.63 -10.03 -36.32
N ALA A 46 10.80 -10.89 -36.91
CA ALA A 46 9.37 -10.99 -36.64
C ALA A 46 8.86 -12.42 -36.85
N LEU A 47 8.06 -12.93 -35.92
CA LEU A 47 7.51 -14.28 -35.93
C LEU A 47 6.05 -14.30 -35.49
N SER A 48 5.33 -15.35 -35.90
CA SER A 48 3.99 -15.62 -35.38
C SER A 48 4.07 -16.67 -34.27
N VAL A 49 3.35 -16.45 -33.17
CA VAL A 49 3.23 -17.44 -32.09
C VAL A 49 2.51 -18.70 -32.56
N ALA A 50 1.50 -18.52 -33.42
CA ALA A 50 0.72 -19.63 -33.96
C ALA A 50 1.52 -20.44 -34.98
N GLN A 51 2.43 -19.80 -35.71
CA GLN A 51 3.25 -20.40 -36.77
C GLN A 51 4.68 -19.83 -36.74
N PRO A 52 5.52 -20.21 -35.76
CA PRO A 52 6.85 -19.61 -35.56
C PRO A 52 7.83 -19.91 -36.69
N ASP A 53 7.55 -20.94 -37.49
CA ASP A 53 8.35 -21.34 -38.65
C ASP A 53 7.89 -20.67 -39.95
N ALA A 54 6.75 -19.95 -39.95
CA ALA A 54 6.25 -19.24 -41.12
C ALA A 54 6.78 -17.80 -41.13
N PRO A 55 7.30 -17.30 -42.28
CA PRO A 55 7.79 -15.94 -42.36
C PRO A 55 6.62 -14.94 -42.26
N VAL A 56 6.83 -13.87 -41.49
CA VAL A 56 5.79 -12.87 -41.20
C VAL A 56 6.02 -11.63 -42.06
N PRO A 57 5.16 -11.32 -43.05
CA PRO A 57 5.35 -10.13 -43.89
C PRO A 57 5.30 -8.84 -43.09
N LEU A 58 6.25 -7.94 -43.35
CA LEU A 58 6.39 -6.63 -42.73
C LEU A 58 6.07 -5.54 -43.75
N ARG A 59 5.27 -4.55 -43.35
CA ARG A 59 5.06 -3.30 -44.08
C ARG A 59 6.03 -2.25 -43.53
N ILE A 60 6.91 -1.76 -44.38
CA ILE A 60 7.84 -0.67 -44.10
C ILE A 60 7.28 0.58 -44.76
N ALA A 61 7.18 1.65 -43.99
CA ALA A 61 6.72 2.95 -44.46
C ALA A 61 7.81 3.98 -44.22
N VAL A 62 8.20 4.74 -45.26
CA VAL A 62 9.18 5.83 -45.20
C VAL A 62 8.53 7.09 -45.75
N GLY A 63 8.46 8.15 -44.94
CA GLY A 63 7.85 9.42 -45.33
C GLY A 63 6.98 10.03 -44.23
N PRO A 64 6.39 11.21 -44.48
CA PRO A 64 5.45 11.84 -43.55
C PRO A 64 4.23 10.93 -43.31
N VAL A 65 3.65 11.02 -42.11
CA VAL A 65 2.56 10.14 -41.64
C VAL A 65 1.36 10.12 -42.58
N ASP A 66 1.09 11.25 -43.25
CA ASP A 66 -0.09 11.43 -44.10
C ASP A 66 0.07 10.87 -45.52
N ALA A 67 1.30 10.61 -45.97
CA ALA A 67 1.59 10.09 -47.32
C ALA A 67 2.94 9.34 -47.40
N PRO A 68 3.13 8.23 -46.66
CA PRO A 68 4.39 7.50 -46.69
C PRO A 68 4.53 6.65 -47.96
N ALA A 69 5.75 6.52 -48.47
CA ALA A 69 6.09 5.46 -49.42
C ALA A 69 6.15 4.14 -48.66
N THR A 70 5.52 3.08 -49.16
CA THR A 70 5.46 1.78 -48.47
C THR A 70 5.99 0.63 -49.29
N ALA A 71 6.70 -0.31 -48.65
CA ALA A 71 7.13 -1.57 -49.23
C ALA A 71 6.78 -2.73 -48.30
N ILE A 72 6.57 -3.93 -48.86
CA ILE A 72 6.39 -5.16 -48.08
C ILE A 72 7.66 -6.00 -48.18
N VAL A 73 8.20 -6.40 -47.03
CA VAL A 73 9.36 -7.29 -46.92
C VAL A 73 8.97 -8.54 -46.17
N VAL A 74 9.39 -9.69 -46.65
CA VAL A 74 9.17 -10.99 -45.99
C VAL A 74 10.50 -11.41 -45.36
N PRO A 75 10.61 -11.41 -44.02
CA PRO A 75 11.80 -11.87 -43.32
C PRO A 75 12.09 -13.33 -43.68
N ASP A 76 13.29 -13.61 -44.18
CA ASP A 76 13.72 -14.95 -44.58
C ASP A 76 15.13 -15.30 -44.10
N ARG A 77 15.75 -14.42 -43.32
CA ARG A 77 17.09 -14.62 -42.77
C ARG A 77 17.03 -15.31 -41.42
N GLU A 78 18.11 -15.98 -41.07
CA GLU A 78 18.25 -16.57 -39.75
C GLU A 78 18.38 -15.45 -38.69
N SER A 79 17.56 -15.48 -37.65
CA SER A 79 17.69 -14.58 -36.50
C SER A 79 18.80 -15.12 -35.58
N GLY A 80 19.92 -14.39 -35.49
CA GLY A 80 21.05 -14.82 -34.64
C GLY A 80 20.66 -14.96 -33.16
N VAL A 81 19.83 -14.05 -32.66
CA VAL A 81 19.39 -14.02 -31.26
C VAL A 81 18.36 -15.13 -30.98
N LEU A 82 17.35 -15.29 -31.83
CA LEU A 82 16.31 -16.31 -31.60
C LEU A 82 16.77 -17.72 -31.91
N SER A 83 17.63 -17.91 -32.92
CA SER A 83 18.23 -19.23 -33.20
C SER A 83 19.04 -19.72 -31.99
N GLN A 84 19.78 -18.82 -31.35
CA GLN A 84 20.54 -19.12 -30.13
C GLN A 84 19.61 -19.39 -28.94
N LEU A 85 18.58 -18.55 -28.74
CA LEU A 85 17.62 -18.69 -27.64
C LEU A 85 16.85 -20.02 -27.69
N LEU A 86 16.41 -20.43 -28.89
CA LEU A 86 15.61 -21.65 -29.09
C LEU A 86 16.46 -22.89 -29.42
N SER A 87 17.78 -22.76 -29.50
CA SER A 87 18.71 -23.83 -29.89
C SER A 87 18.34 -24.53 -31.21
N ARG A 88 17.73 -23.81 -32.16
CA ARG A 88 17.36 -24.29 -33.50
C ARG A 88 17.34 -23.12 -34.51
N PRO A 89 17.67 -23.34 -35.79
CA PRO A 89 17.69 -22.26 -36.79
C PRO A 89 16.28 -21.68 -37.02
N MET A 90 16.15 -20.36 -36.88
CA MET A 90 14.88 -19.63 -37.03
C MET A 90 14.96 -18.59 -38.14
N ARG A 91 14.22 -18.82 -39.24
CA ARG A 91 14.20 -17.94 -40.42
C ARG A 91 13.17 -16.82 -40.31
N CYS A 92 13.25 -16.06 -39.23
CA CYS A 92 12.35 -14.94 -38.93
C CYS A 92 13.07 -13.58 -38.91
N GLY A 93 14.37 -13.56 -39.22
CA GLY A 93 15.19 -12.36 -39.28
C GLY A 93 15.05 -11.59 -40.59
N PHE A 94 15.26 -10.28 -40.52
CA PHE A 94 15.34 -9.39 -41.67
C PHE A 94 16.60 -8.51 -41.59
N ASP A 95 17.12 -8.15 -42.75
CA ASP A 95 18.20 -7.19 -42.93
C ASP A 95 17.90 -6.43 -44.22
N ILE A 96 17.58 -5.15 -44.06
CA ILE A 96 16.86 -4.37 -45.04
C ILE A 96 17.63 -3.09 -45.31
N ASP A 97 17.96 -2.85 -46.58
CA ASP A 97 18.52 -1.57 -47.02
C ASP A 97 17.39 -0.66 -47.52
N LEU A 98 17.10 0.37 -46.74
CA LEU A 98 16.07 1.35 -47.04
C LEU A 98 16.39 2.18 -48.29
N ALA A 99 17.65 2.43 -48.60
CA ALA A 99 18.02 3.16 -49.83
C ALA A 99 17.73 2.35 -51.09
N ALA A 100 17.84 1.02 -51.00
CA ALA A 100 17.47 0.12 -52.08
C ALA A 100 15.95 -0.01 -52.24
N LEU A 101 15.20 -0.02 -51.12
CA LEU A 101 13.73 -0.10 -51.15
C LEU A 101 13.06 1.22 -51.55
N PHE A 102 13.66 2.36 -51.18
CA PHE A 102 13.10 3.69 -51.40
C PHE A 102 14.14 4.64 -52.03
N PRO A 103 14.49 4.45 -53.32
CA PRO A 103 15.50 5.26 -53.99
C PRO A 103 15.16 6.76 -53.95
N GLY A 104 16.12 7.60 -53.57
CA GLY A 104 15.96 9.05 -53.52
C GLY A 104 15.37 9.62 -52.22
N THR A 105 15.05 8.76 -51.24
CA THR A 105 14.64 9.19 -49.89
C THR A 105 15.86 9.11 -48.95
N ASP A 106 16.00 10.06 -48.02
CA ASP A 106 17.04 10.00 -46.97
C ASP A 106 16.44 9.41 -45.68
N PRO A 107 16.51 8.08 -45.47
CA PRO A 107 15.91 7.44 -44.30
C PRO A 107 16.57 7.82 -42.98
N ALA A 108 17.76 8.44 -42.97
CA ALA A 108 18.35 8.98 -41.74
C ALA A 108 17.65 10.27 -41.26
N ARG A 109 16.85 10.91 -42.14
CA ARG A 109 16.14 12.16 -41.87
C ARG A 109 14.64 12.08 -42.10
N THR A 110 14.14 10.90 -42.47
CA THR A 110 12.73 10.67 -42.82
C THR A 110 12.13 9.66 -41.87
N PRO A 111 10.90 9.87 -41.35
CA PRO A 111 10.26 8.90 -40.46
C PRO A 111 10.16 7.53 -41.13
N VAL A 112 10.57 6.49 -40.40
CA VAL A 112 10.45 5.09 -40.82
C VAL A 112 9.59 4.35 -39.80
N SER A 113 8.61 3.58 -40.28
CA SER A 113 7.89 2.62 -39.42
C SER A 113 7.92 1.23 -40.02
N VAL A 114 8.11 0.24 -39.15
CA VAL A 114 8.11 -1.19 -39.49
C VAL A 114 6.94 -1.83 -38.76
N ARG A 115 5.96 -2.32 -39.52
CA ARG A 115 4.73 -2.90 -38.98
C ARG A 115 4.53 -4.31 -39.51
N ILE A 116 3.86 -5.16 -38.75
CA ILE A 116 3.33 -6.44 -39.26
C ILE A 116 2.30 -6.11 -40.36
N ALA A 117 2.48 -6.63 -41.57
CA ALA A 117 1.64 -6.24 -42.72
C ALA A 117 0.16 -6.63 -42.53
N ALA A 118 -0.08 -7.75 -41.85
CA ALA A 118 -1.41 -8.31 -41.63
C ALA A 118 -2.23 -7.55 -40.56
N SER A 119 -1.60 -7.13 -39.46
CA SER A 119 -2.28 -6.48 -38.33
C SER A 119 -2.05 -4.97 -38.23
N GLY A 120 -1.01 -4.44 -38.90
CA GLY A 120 -0.58 -3.05 -38.73
C GLY A 120 0.16 -2.79 -37.41
N HIS A 121 0.41 -3.82 -36.60
CA HIS A 121 1.13 -3.74 -35.33
C HIS A 121 2.56 -3.21 -35.55
N LEU A 122 2.97 -2.21 -34.78
CA LEU A 122 4.31 -1.61 -34.86
C LEU A 122 5.32 -2.49 -34.11
N LEU A 123 6.45 -2.82 -34.73
CA LEU A 123 7.51 -3.57 -34.04
C LEU A 123 8.15 -2.70 -32.94
N GLU A 124 8.47 -3.34 -31.81
CA GLU A 124 9.08 -2.68 -30.64
C GLU A 124 10.42 -2.03 -31.03
N ASN A 125 10.70 -0.83 -30.50
CA ASN A 125 11.79 0.09 -30.90
C ASN A 125 11.70 0.72 -32.30
N GLY A 126 10.57 0.60 -33.00
CA GLY A 126 10.26 1.43 -34.18
C GLY A 126 9.96 2.89 -33.82
N LEU A 127 10.89 3.59 -33.18
CA LEU A 127 10.76 5.01 -32.80
C LEU A 127 11.05 5.93 -33.99
N SER A 128 10.21 6.95 -34.16
CA SER A 128 10.56 8.15 -34.92
C SER A 128 11.66 8.91 -34.18
N ALA A 129 12.76 9.19 -34.87
CA ALA A 129 13.75 10.16 -34.42
C ALA A 129 13.19 11.60 -34.56
N PRO A 130 13.61 12.52 -33.68
CA PRO A 130 13.03 13.85 -33.56
C PRO A 130 13.34 14.74 -34.77
N ALA A 131 12.38 15.57 -35.14
CA ALA A 131 12.63 16.71 -36.02
C ALA A 131 13.77 17.58 -35.43
N ALA A 132 14.55 18.22 -36.29
CA ALA A 132 15.48 19.25 -35.86
C ALA A 132 14.68 20.28 -35.05
N ARG A 133 15.01 20.43 -33.76
CA ARG A 133 14.39 21.40 -32.85
C ARG A 133 15.22 22.68 -32.89
N LYS A 134 14.59 23.82 -33.10
CA LYS A 134 15.27 25.12 -33.07
C LYS A 134 14.59 25.99 -32.02
N VAL A 135 15.27 26.21 -30.91
CA VAL A 135 14.74 27.00 -29.79
C VAL A 135 15.27 28.42 -29.85
N GLU A 136 14.36 29.40 -29.81
CA GLU A 136 14.68 30.80 -29.57
C GLU A 136 14.27 31.18 -28.13
N ALA A 137 15.10 31.97 -27.45
CA ALA A 137 14.79 32.45 -26.10
C ALA A 137 15.29 33.88 -25.89
N ASN A 138 14.67 34.59 -24.94
CA ASN A 138 15.08 35.92 -24.52
C ASN A 138 14.80 36.15 -23.03
N ILE A 139 15.56 37.06 -22.42
CA ILE A 139 15.25 37.64 -21.12
C ILE A 139 14.79 39.08 -21.34
N ASP A 140 13.60 39.40 -20.88
CA ASP A 140 13.01 40.72 -21.07
C ASP A 140 13.40 41.68 -19.94
N SER A 141 13.39 41.20 -18.69
CA SER A 141 13.82 42.00 -17.53
C SER A 141 14.37 41.16 -16.39
N VAL A 142 15.23 41.81 -15.59
CA VAL A 142 15.76 41.32 -14.31
C VAL A 142 15.50 42.43 -13.28
N GLU A 143 14.44 42.29 -12.49
CA GLU A 143 13.99 43.28 -11.51
C GLU A 143 14.07 42.69 -10.10
N GLY A 144 15.12 43.04 -9.35
CA GLY A 144 15.32 42.45 -8.02
C GLY A 144 15.51 40.93 -8.13
N PRO A 145 14.76 40.11 -7.37
CA PRO A 145 14.82 38.66 -7.53
C PRO A 145 14.06 38.14 -8.76
N ARG A 146 13.29 38.97 -9.47
CA ARG A 146 12.39 38.52 -10.52
C ARG A 146 13.06 38.53 -11.89
N ILE A 147 13.09 37.38 -12.56
CA ILE A 147 13.56 37.23 -13.94
C ILE A 147 12.37 36.81 -14.80
N VAL A 148 12.10 37.61 -15.84
CA VAL A 148 11.01 37.38 -16.79
C VAL A 148 11.59 37.24 -18.19
N GLY A 149 11.15 36.20 -18.90
CA GLY A 149 11.59 35.95 -20.26
C GLY A 149 10.65 35.01 -20.99
N TRP A 150 11.09 34.54 -22.15
CA TRP A 150 10.35 33.58 -22.95
C TRP A 150 11.29 32.62 -23.68
N ALA A 151 10.77 31.45 -24.05
CA ALA A 151 11.45 30.48 -24.89
C ALA A 151 10.43 29.71 -25.74
N VAL A 152 10.74 29.51 -27.03
CA VAL A 152 9.85 28.84 -28.00
C VAL A 152 10.66 27.94 -28.92
N ASN A 153 10.12 26.76 -29.22
CA ASN A 153 10.61 25.95 -30.33
C ASN A 153 9.96 26.47 -31.63
N THR A 154 10.74 27.08 -32.51
CA THR A 154 10.22 27.66 -33.76
C THR A 154 9.74 26.62 -34.77
N GLU A 155 10.05 25.34 -34.53
CA GLU A 155 9.62 24.22 -35.40
C GLU A 155 8.34 23.54 -34.86
N ASP A 156 8.02 23.74 -33.58
CA ASP A 156 6.77 23.30 -32.93
C ASP A 156 6.41 24.28 -31.80
N GLU A 157 5.69 25.34 -32.16
CA GLU A 157 5.29 26.39 -31.22
C GLU A 157 4.14 25.96 -30.29
N GLN A 158 3.72 24.69 -30.30
CA GLN A 158 2.85 24.13 -29.26
C GLN A 158 3.66 23.40 -28.17
N GLU A 159 4.95 23.18 -28.39
CA GLU A 159 5.83 22.55 -27.42
C GLU A 159 6.19 23.52 -26.27
N ALA A 160 5.96 23.10 -25.03
CA ALA A 160 6.42 23.82 -23.86
C ALA A 160 7.94 23.64 -23.67
N VAL A 161 8.71 24.74 -23.76
CA VAL A 161 10.18 24.69 -23.69
C VAL A 161 10.66 24.76 -22.24
N ALA A 162 11.45 23.77 -21.79
CA ALA A 162 12.11 23.81 -20.49
C ALA A 162 13.50 24.46 -20.59
N VAL A 163 13.74 25.50 -19.78
CA VAL A 163 15.02 26.23 -19.73
C VAL A 163 15.64 26.19 -18.35
N ASP A 164 16.96 26.08 -18.31
CA ASP A 164 17.77 26.20 -17.10
C ASP A 164 18.42 27.58 -17.04
N ILE A 165 18.41 28.19 -15.85
CA ILE A 165 19.00 29.50 -15.59
C ILE A 165 20.33 29.27 -14.90
N ALA A 166 21.41 29.69 -15.56
CA ALA A 166 22.76 29.55 -15.06
C ALA A 166 23.36 30.90 -14.68
N VAL A 167 24.07 30.94 -13.56
CA VAL A 167 24.81 32.13 -13.10
C VAL A 167 26.28 31.77 -12.98
N ASP A 168 27.14 32.55 -13.65
CA ASP A 168 28.56 32.27 -13.80
C ASP A 168 28.83 30.82 -14.29
N GLY A 169 27.95 30.31 -15.18
CA GLY A 169 28.04 28.97 -15.77
C GLY A 169 27.47 27.82 -14.91
N VAL A 170 26.95 28.10 -13.71
CA VAL A 170 26.35 27.08 -12.83
C VAL A 170 24.82 27.20 -12.87
N THR A 171 24.13 26.13 -13.25
CA THR A 171 22.65 26.07 -13.21
C THR A 171 22.15 26.21 -11.77
N ILE A 172 21.34 27.25 -11.51
CA ILE A 172 20.80 27.54 -10.18
C ILE A 172 19.29 27.29 -10.07
N ALA A 173 18.59 27.27 -11.20
CA ALA A 173 17.16 26.95 -11.28
C ALA A 173 16.79 26.53 -12.70
N GLY A 174 15.59 26.01 -12.90
CA GLY A 174 15.02 26.00 -14.23
C GLY A 174 13.51 25.86 -14.23
N VAL A 175 12.93 26.26 -15.35
CA VAL A 175 11.52 26.63 -15.49
C VAL A 175 11.01 26.18 -16.85
N VAL A 176 9.70 25.96 -16.97
CA VAL A 176 9.04 25.67 -18.25
C VAL A 176 8.38 26.95 -18.76
N ALA A 177 8.67 27.31 -19.99
CA ALA A 177 8.13 28.46 -20.69
C ALA A 177 6.75 28.11 -21.28
N ASN A 178 5.69 28.34 -20.48
CA ASN A 178 4.31 28.03 -20.84
C ASN A 178 3.29 29.09 -20.38
N GLN A 179 3.74 30.27 -19.97
CA GLN A 179 2.87 31.38 -19.55
C GLN A 179 2.41 32.21 -20.75
N GLN A 180 1.18 32.72 -20.68
CA GLN A 180 0.61 33.54 -21.76
C GLN A 180 1.28 34.91 -21.90
N ARG A 181 1.83 35.18 -23.09
CA ARG A 181 2.48 36.42 -23.53
C ARG A 181 1.93 36.87 -24.88
N ARG A 182 0.82 37.61 -24.85
CA ARG A 182 0.09 38.03 -26.08
C ARG A 182 0.92 38.90 -27.01
N ASP A 183 1.92 39.59 -26.50
CA ASP A 183 2.89 40.39 -27.27
C ASP A 183 3.72 39.53 -28.25
N LEU A 184 3.94 38.25 -27.91
CA LEU A 184 4.67 37.31 -28.75
C LEU A 184 3.88 36.82 -29.97
N LEU A 185 2.55 37.05 -30.02
CA LEU A 185 1.73 36.75 -31.20
C LEU A 185 2.12 37.56 -32.45
N SER A 186 2.90 38.63 -32.25
CA SER A 186 3.48 39.40 -33.36
C SER A 186 4.61 38.64 -34.08
N ARG A 187 5.18 37.61 -33.45
CA ARG A 187 6.35 36.85 -33.92
C ARG A 187 6.09 35.34 -34.05
N PHE A 188 5.19 34.78 -33.25
CA PHE A 188 4.87 33.36 -33.16
C PHE A 188 3.34 33.16 -33.25
N ALA A 189 2.90 32.00 -33.72
CA ALA A 189 1.51 31.59 -33.88
C ALA A 189 0.79 31.32 -32.55
N THR A 190 1.51 30.99 -31.47
CA THR A 190 0.93 30.85 -30.12
C THR A 190 1.53 31.86 -29.14
N CYS A 191 0.95 31.95 -27.94
CA CYS A 191 1.37 32.90 -26.92
C CYS A 191 1.81 32.25 -25.62
N ASP A 192 1.85 30.93 -25.53
CA ASP A 192 2.16 30.19 -24.30
C ASP A 192 3.67 29.94 -24.18
N HIS A 193 4.47 31.01 -24.21
CA HIS A 193 5.94 30.94 -24.29
C HIS A 193 6.67 31.69 -23.17
N GLY A 194 5.94 32.34 -22.27
CA GLY A 194 6.53 33.11 -21.18
C GLY A 194 6.99 32.23 -20.02
N PHE A 195 7.97 32.72 -19.27
CA PHE A 195 8.29 32.21 -17.94
C PHE A 195 8.61 33.37 -16.99
N GLU A 196 8.45 33.08 -15.71
CA GLU A 196 8.85 33.95 -14.62
C GLU A 196 9.46 33.10 -13.52
N VAL A 197 10.60 33.55 -12.97
CA VAL A 197 11.23 32.93 -11.82
C VAL A 197 11.67 33.98 -10.80
N LEU A 198 11.64 33.61 -9.53
CA LEU A 198 12.19 34.40 -8.43
C LEU A 198 13.52 33.77 -7.98
N LEU A 199 14.63 34.46 -8.20
CA LEU A 199 15.99 34.06 -7.84
C LEU A 199 16.72 35.22 -7.15
N SER A 200 17.23 34.98 -5.94
CA SER A 200 18.12 35.93 -5.27
C SER A 200 19.52 35.86 -5.86
N VAL A 201 19.82 36.73 -6.83
CA VAL A 201 21.13 36.82 -7.47
C VAL A 201 21.88 38.07 -7.00
N ARG A 202 23.23 38.03 -6.94
CA ARG A 202 24.05 39.20 -6.55
C ARG A 202 24.44 40.04 -7.76
N SER A 203 24.54 41.36 -7.59
CA SER A 203 25.04 42.24 -8.63
C SER A 203 26.49 41.91 -9.01
N GLY A 204 26.84 42.08 -10.29
CA GLY A 204 28.20 41.83 -10.81
C GLY A 204 28.48 40.40 -11.31
N ARG A 205 27.46 39.53 -11.38
CA ARG A 205 27.53 38.19 -11.98
C ARG A 205 26.92 38.14 -13.39
N THR A 206 27.22 37.09 -14.16
CA THR A 206 26.62 36.88 -15.48
C THR A 206 25.53 35.82 -15.44
N LEU A 207 24.46 36.05 -16.19
CA LEU A 207 23.30 35.16 -16.29
C LEU A 207 23.11 34.63 -17.72
N GLU A 208 22.80 33.34 -17.82
CA GLU A 208 22.55 32.61 -19.08
C GLU A 208 21.26 31.79 -18.97
N LEU A 209 20.55 31.63 -20.09
CA LEU A 209 19.53 30.60 -20.28
C LEU A 209 20.11 29.45 -21.08
N ARG A 210 19.80 28.22 -20.67
CA ARG A 210 20.22 26.99 -21.34
C ARG A 210 19.03 26.10 -21.66
N ASP A 211 19.08 25.40 -22.78
CA ASP A 211 18.08 24.36 -23.06
C ASP A 211 18.33 23.21 -22.09
N ARG A 212 17.32 22.84 -21.31
CA ARG A 212 17.45 21.74 -20.35
C ARG A 212 17.72 20.40 -21.04
N ARG A 213 17.30 20.25 -22.31
CA ARG A 213 17.38 18.99 -23.04
C ARG A 213 18.80 18.65 -23.50
N ASP A 214 19.55 19.63 -23.98
CA ASP A 214 20.89 19.43 -24.55
C ASP A 214 21.99 20.29 -23.93
N GLY A 215 21.65 21.21 -23.03
CA GLY A 215 22.58 22.08 -22.31
C GLY A 215 23.14 23.24 -23.13
N SER A 216 22.65 23.44 -24.36
CA SER A 216 23.05 24.55 -25.22
C SER A 216 22.64 25.90 -24.61
N VAL A 217 23.47 26.93 -24.79
CA VAL A 217 23.15 28.29 -24.32
C VAL A 217 22.16 28.92 -25.31
N LEU A 218 20.97 29.22 -24.81
CA LEU A 218 19.88 29.82 -25.58
C LEU A 218 19.94 31.35 -25.55
N PHE A 219 20.39 31.94 -24.45
CA PHE A 219 20.47 33.39 -24.28
C PHE A 219 21.53 33.78 -23.23
N GLY A 220 22.20 34.92 -23.43
CA GLY A 220 23.26 35.42 -22.55
C GLY A 220 24.68 35.03 -23.00
N PRO A 221 25.72 35.30 -22.19
CA PRO A 221 25.67 35.87 -20.83
C PRO A 221 25.33 37.37 -20.79
N ILE A 222 24.52 37.80 -19.80
CA ILE A 222 24.24 39.23 -19.50
C ILE A 222 24.61 39.59 -18.05
N PRO A 223 25.11 40.81 -17.77
CA PRO A 223 25.46 41.25 -16.41
C PRO A 223 24.22 41.62 -15.58
N ILE A 224 24.24 41.28 -14.28
CA ILE A 224 23.15 41.61 -13.34
C ILE A 224 23.44 42.92 -12.58
N ALA A 225 22.56 43.92 -12.70
CA ALA A 225 22.60 45.18 -11.95
C ALA A 225 21.36 45.29 -11.04
N LEU A 226 21.55 45.39 -9.72
CA LEU A 226 20.47 45.54 -8.74
C LEU A 226 20.59 46.89 -8.03
N ASP A 227 19.49 47.63 -7.88
CA ASP A 227 19.46 48.96 -7.26
C ASP A 227 19.36 48.82 -5.72
N GLU A 228 20.44 49.15 -4.99
CA GLU A 228 20.60 48.88 -3.55
C GLU A 228 20.09 49.99 -2.62
N ARG A 229 18.88 50.54 -2.82
CA ARG A 229 18.36 51.59 -1.91
C ARG A 229 17.07 51.20 -1.19
N ASN A 230 17.20 51.14 0.14
CA ASN A 230 16.19 51.10 1.21
C ASN A 230 15.73 49.72 1.71
N THR A 231 16.24 49.31 2.88
CA THR A 231 15.47 48.66 3.97
C THR A 231 16.27 48.65 5.27
N VAL A 232 15.62 48.99 6.39
CA VAL A 232 16.16 49.10 7.76
C VAL A 232 16.33 47.69 8.39
N PRO A 233 17.27 47.46 9.33
CA PRO A 233 17.68 46.09 9.72
C PRO A 233 16.65 45.23 10.49
N ASP A 234 15.69 45.80 11.22
CA ASP A 234 14.72 45.01 12.02
C ASP A 234 13.58 44.45 11.17
N ASP A 235 13.08 45.20 10.18
CA ASP A 235 12.12 44.69 9.20
C ASP A 235 12.73 43.54 8.40
N ARG A 236 14.05 43.60 8.11
CA ARG A 236 14.75 42.50 7.43
C ARG A 236 14.75 41.19 8.19
N LEU A 237 14.71 41.21 9.53
CA LEU A 237 14.65 39.97 10.31
C LEU A 237 13.22 39.42 10.31
N ALA A 238 12.21 40.29 10.45
CA ALA A 238 10.81 39.90 10.36
C ALA A 238 10.46 39.38 8.95
N ASP A 239 10.83 40.12 7.91
CA ASP A 239 10.68 39.74 6.50
C ASP A 239 11.36 38.39 6.21
N ARG A 240 12.54 38.15 6.80
CA ARG A 240 13.28 36.90 6.61
C ARG A 240 12.69 35.74 7.40
N LEU A 241 12.09 35.99 8.56
CA LEU A 241 11.31 34.99 9.29
C LEU A 241 10.03 34.63 8.52
N ASP A 242 9.35 35.61 7.95
CA ASP A 242 8.17 35.42 7.12
C ASP A 242 8.52 34.69 5.80
N GLU A 243 9.66 35.03 5.19
CA GLU A 243 10.22 34.32 4.04
C GLU A 243 10.53 32.86 4.39
N LEU A 244 11.25 32.60 5.49
CA LEU A 244 11.54 31.24 5.95
C LEU A 244 10.27 30.45 6.31
N ALA A 245 9.27 31.10 6.91
CA ALA A 245 7.97 30.50 7.20
C ALA A 245 7.17 30.22 5.90
N GLY A 246 7.31 31.07 4.89
CA GLY A 246 6.81 30.86 3.53
C GLY A 246 7.46 29.63 2.88
N ILE A 247 8.79 29.57 2.84
CA ILE A 247 9.57 28.45 2.31
C ILE A 247 9.21 27.15 3.05
N LEU A 248 9.09 27.18 4.38
CA LEU A 248 8.67 26.01 5.16
C LEU A 248 7.25 25.56 4.83
N ARG A 249 6.31 26.49 4.59
CA ARG A 249 4.96 26.13 4.13
C ARG A 249 5.01 25.48 2.74
N GLU A 250 5.78 26.05 1.81
CA GLU A 250 5.96 25.50 0.47
C GLU A 250 6.58 24.10 0.53
N ILE A 251 7.66 23.90 1.28
CA ILE A 251 8.29 22.58 1.46
C ILE A 251 7.30 21.59 2.08
N ARG A 252 6.55 22.00 3.12
CA ARG A 252 5.56 21.13 3.78
C ARG A 252 4.43 20.73 2.85
N ALA A 253 4.03 21.59 1.90
CA ALA A 253 3.04 21.28 0.89
C ALA A 253 3.61 20.42 -0.25
N GLU A 254 4.85 20.71 -0.67
CA GLU A 254 5.49 20.08 -1.81
C GLU A 254 6.00 18.66 -1.52
N VAL A 255 6.46 18.38 -0.30
CA VAL A 255 6.95 17.04 0.08
C VAL A 255 5.87 15.95 -0.08
N PRO A 256 4.66 16.07 0.52
CA PRO A 256 3.56 15.14 0.27
C PRO A 256 3.23 15.04 -1.22
N ARG A 257 3.18 16.17 -1.94
CA ARG A 257 2.87 16.19 -3.38
C ARG A 257 3.86 15.37 -4.19
N ARG A 258 5.17 15.56 -3.96
CA ARG A 258 6.23 14.81 -4.67
C ARG A 258 6.25 13.35 -4.28
N ARG A 259 6.07 13.02 -2.99
CA ARG A 259 5.97 11.63 -2.54
C ARG A 259 4.79 10.93 -3.20
N ASN A 260 3.62 11.56 -3.21
CA ASN A 260 2.42 11.01 -3.83
C ASN A 260 2.56 10.89 -5.36
N ALA A 261 3.28 11.80 -6.02
CA ALA A 261 3.58 11.70 -7.45
C ALA A 261 4.57 10.58 -7.79
N ALA A 262 5.50 10.25 -6.87
CA ALA A 262 6.43 9.14 -7.01
C ALA A 262 5.84 7.80 -6.53
N ALA A 263 4.80 7.82 -5.69
CA ALA A 263 4.11 6.65 -5.21
C ALA A 263 3.35 5.94 -6.33
N ARG A 264 3.18 4.62 -6.17
CA ARG A 264 2.38 3.82 -7.09
C ARG A 264 0.96 3.66 -6.55
N SER A 265 -0.03 3.62 -7.43
CA SER A 265 -1.39 3.24 -7.02
C SER A 265 -1.42 1.76 -6.63
N LEU A 266 -2.16 1.40 -5.58
CA LEU A 266 -2.45 0.00 -5.26
C LEU A 266 -3.09 -0.73 -6.46
N ALA A 267 -3.86 -0.02 -7.29
CA ALA A 267 -4.46 -0.58 -8.50
C ALA A 267 -3.41 -0.95 -9.58
N ASP A 268 -2.23 -0.33 -9.53
CA ASP A 268 -1.08 -0.62 -10.41
C ASP A 268 0.02 -1.39 -9.66
N TYR A 269 -0.42 -2.39 -8.88
CA TYR A 269 0.50 -3.21 -8.09
C TYR A 269 1.53 -3.95 -8.98
N THR A 270 1.19 -4.34 -10.21
CA THR A 270 2.14 -4.99 -11.10
C THR A 270 3.36 -4.10 -11.39
N ALA A 271 3.16 -2.81 -11.65
CA ALA A 271 4.28 -1.89 -11.86
C ALA A 271 5.09 -1.71 -10.58
N TYR A 272 4.41 -1.51 -9.45
CA TYR A 272 5.05 -1.44 -8.14
C TYR A 272 5.93 -2.67 -7.82
N PHE A 273 5.41 -3.87 -8.10
CA PHE A 273 6.14 -5.11 -7.92
C PHE A 273 7.37 -5.18 -8.82
N ASN A 274 7.25 -4.85 -10.11
CA ASN A 274 8.41 -4.86 -11.00
C ASN A 274 9.48 -3.84 -10.56
N ASP A 275 9.08 -2.67 -10.05
CA ASP A 275 10.02 -1.65 -9.58
C ASP A 275 10.75 -2.08 -8.29
N CYS A 276 10.03 -2.68 -7.34
CA CYS A 276 10.57 -2.95 -6.00
C CYS A 276 11.07 -4.38 -5.79
N TYR A 277 10.52 -5.33 -6.54
CA TYR A 277 10.69 -6.77 -6.31
C TYR A 277 11.29 -7.52 -7.50
N ALA A 278 11.71 -6.86 -8.58
CA ALA A 278 12.39 -7.53 -9.70
C ALA A 278 13.69 -8.23 -9.25
N GLU A 279 13.91 -9.43 -9.77
CA GLU A 279 15.09 -10.27 -9.50
C GLU A 279 16.29 -9.86 -10.37
N THR A 280 16.88 -8.71 -10.07
CA THR A 280 18.09 -8.24 -10.77
C THR A 280 19.36 -8.95 -10.28
N ALA A 281 20.41 -8.99 -11.11
CA ALA A 281 21.71 -9.52 -10.71
C ALA A 281 22.29 -8.78 -9.48
N ALA A 282 22.12 -7.45 -9.43
CA ALA A 282 22.53 -6.63 -8.30
C ALA A 282 21.81 -7.03 -7.00
N ARG A 283 20.49 -7.29 -7.06
CA ARG A 283 19.73 -7.76 -5.91
C ARG A 283 20.18 -9.14 -5.46
N ARG A 284 20.38 -10.09 -6.39
CA ARG A 284 20.91 -11.43 -6.07
C ARG A 284 22.25 -11.36 -5.32
N GLN A 285 23.15 -10.47 -5.76
CA GLN A 285 24.43 -10.22 -5.09
C GLN A 285 24.24 -9.62 -3.68
N SER A 286 23.37 -8.62 -3.54
CA SER A 286 23.03 -8.00 -2.25
C SER A 286 22.48 -9.02 -1.24
N LEU A 287 21.53 -9.86 -1.67
CA LEU A 287 20.94 -10.91 -0.83
C LEU A 287 21.98 -11.95 -0.39
N SER A 288 22.88 -12.35 -1.30
CA SER A 288 23.96 -13.28 -0.97
C SER A 288 24.92 -12.72 0.09
N ALA A 289 25.25 -11.43 -0.01
CA ALA A 289 26.09 -10.75 0.98
C ALA A 289 25.40 -10.66 2.36
N ARG A 290 24.10 -10.35 2.38
CA ARG A 290 23.28 -10.33 3.60
C ARG A 290 23.20 -11.70 4.27
N ALA A 291 22.92 -12.75 3.49
CA ALA A 291 22.87 -14.11 4.00
C ALA A 291 24.22 -14.55 4.62
N ALA A 292 25.34 -14.13 4.04
CA ALA A 292 26.67 -14.43 4.58
C ALA A 292 26.98 -13.67 5.90
N ALA A 293 26.39 -12.48 6.08
CA ALA A 293 26.60 -11.63 7.25
C ALA A 293 25.79 -12.07 8.49
N LEU A 294 24.78 -12.94 8.33
CA LEU A 294 23.99 -13.45 9.43
C LEU A 294 24.81 -14.33 10.39
N SER A 295 24.89 -13.88 11.65
CA SER A 295 25.60 -14.58 12.72
C SER A 295 24.79 -15.72 13.31
N ALA A 296 23.49 -15.50 13.59
CA ALA A 296 22.54 -16.56 13.90
C ALA A 296 21.99 -17.14 12.60
N ARG A 297 21.95 -18.47 12.50
CA ARG A 297 21.56 -19.18 11.29
C ARG A 297 20.43 -20.17 11.59
N PRO A 298 19.20 -19.69 11.83
CA PRO A 298 18.06 -20.58 12.03
C PRO A 298 17.92 -21.51 10.82
N SER A 299 17.63 -22.78 11.07
CA SER A 299 17.37 -23.76 10.01
C SER A 299 15.88 -23.88 9.73
N PHE A 300 15.50 -23.96 8.45
CA PHE A 300 14.10 -24.07 8.04
C PHE A 300 13.79 -25.44 7.41
N SER A 301 12.72 -26.08 7.85
CA SER A 301 12.08 -27.16 7.09
C SER A 301 10.87 -26.59 6.34
N VAL A 302 10.97 -26.50 5.02
CA VAL A 302 9.82 -26.14 4.18
C VAL A 302 8.96 -27.39 4.00
N VAL A 303 7.71 -27.37 4.45
CA VAL A 303 6.78 -28.51 4.30
C VAL A 303 5.84 -28.25 3.12
N MET A 304 5.71 -29.26 2.25
CA MET A 304 4.93 -29.18 1.02
C MET A 304 4.06 -30.42 0.82
N PRO A 305 2.74 -30.34 1.07
CA PRO A 305 1.79 -31.39 0.68
C PRO A 305 1.56 -31.35 -0.84
N VAL A 306 1.61 -32.50 -1.51
CA VAL A 306 1.45 -32.61 -2.97
C VAL A 306 0.30 -33.54 -3.33
N CYS A 307 -0.61 -33.08 -4.19
CA CYS A 307 -1.73 -33.89 -4.66
C CYS A 307 -2.17 -33.48 -6.08
N ASP A 308 -1.73 -34.22 -7.09
CA ASP A 308 -2.04 -34.00 -8.52
C ASP A 308 -1.80 -32.57 -9.06
N PRO A 309 -0.70 -31.87 -8.73
CA PRO A 309 -0.43 -30.58 -9.37
C PRO A 309 -0.11 -30.72 -10.86
N PRO A 310 -0.34 -29.67 -11.66
CA PRO A 310 0.36 -29.52 -12.92
C PRO A 310 1.89 -29.61 -12.71
N LEU A 311 2.56 -30.49 -13.45
CA LEU A 311 3.99 -30.79 -13.24
C LEU A 311 4.90 -29.56 -13.28
N TRP A 312 4.60 -28.59 -14.14
CA TRP A 312 5.40 -27.38 -14.26
C TRP A 312 5.26 -26.46 -13.03
N MET A 313 4.08 -26.40 -12.41
CA MET A 313 3.88 -25.61 -11.17
C MET A 313 4.65 -26.22 -10.01
N LEU A 314 4.58 -27.56 -9.86
CA LEU A 314 5.36 -28.29 -8.86
C LEU A 314 6.86 -28.10 -9.07
N ALA A 315 7.33 -28.17 -10.32
CA ALA A 315 8.74 -27.95 -10.64
C ALA A 315 9.20 -26.54 -10.25
N GLU A 316 8.40 -25.51 -10.56
CA GLU A 316 8.71 -24.14 -10.15
C GLU A 316 8.59 -23.91 -8.64
N ALA A 317 7.65 -24.57 -7.95
CA ALA A 317 7.52 -24.49 -6.50
C ALA A 317 8.79 -25.03 -5.82
N ILE A 318 9.25 -26.22 -6.24
CA ILE A 318 10.52 -26.82 -5.77
C ILE A 318 11.71 -25.91 -6.10
N GLU A 319 11.77 -25.37 -7.33
CA GLU A 319 12.86 -24.47 -7.73
C GLU A 319 12.88 -23.17 -6.91
N SER A 320 11.71 -22.62 -6.54
CA SER A 320 11.64 -21.41 -5.69
C SER A 320 12.27 -21.62 -4.31
N VAL A 321 12.25 -22.85 -3.78
CA VAL A 321 12.96 -23.21 -2.55
C VAL A 321 14.46 -23.43 -2.82
N ARG A 322 14.79 -24.12 -3.93
CA ARG A 322 16.19 -24.38 -4.32
C ARG A 322 16.99 -23.09 -4.56
N ALA A 323 16.34 -22.08 -5.13
CA ALA A 323 16.92 -20.80 -5.50
C ALA A 323 16.97 -19.76 -4.35
N GLN A 324 16.56 -20.12 -3.13
CA GLN A 324 16.61 -19.21 -1.98
C GLN A 324 18.04 -18.69 -1.73
N ALA A 325 18.16 -17.37 -1.49
CA ALA A 325 19.44 -16.74 -1.15
C ALA A 325 20.00 -17.23 0.20
N TYR A 326 19.12 -17.69 1.09
CA TYR A 326 19.51 -18.27 2.38
C TYR A 326 19.63 -19.79 2.25
N GLY A 327 20.79 -20.36 2.59
CA GLY A 327 21.09 -21.78 2.29
C GLY A 327 20.70 -22.80 3.37
N HIS A 328 20.28 -22.37 4.57
CA HIS A 328 20.00 -23.26 5.70
C HIS A 328 18.55 -23.75 5.71
N TRP A 329 18.21 -24.58 4.73
CA TRP A 329 16.90 -25.18 4.59
C TRP A 329 16.94 -26.64 4.16
N GLU A 330 15.84 -27.34 4.42
CA GLU A 330 15.46 -28.60 3.77
C GLU A 330 14.02 -28.48 3.25
N LEU A 331 13.69 -29.22 2.19
CA LEU A 331 12.35 -29.29 1.63
C LEU A 331 11.77 -30.67 1.90
N CYS A 332 10.70 -30.72 2.69
CA CYS A 332 9.99 -31.93 3.09
C CYS A 332 8.70 -32.06 2.29
N ILE A 333 8.67 -33.00 1.34
CA ILE A 333 7.55 -33.22 0.43
C ILE A 333 6.76 -34.46 0.86
N ALA A 334 5.44 -34.35 0.95
CA ALA A 334 4.55 -35.50 1.09
C ALA A 334 3.61 -35.59 -0.11
N ASP A 335 3.84 -36.59 -0.96
CA ASP A 335 2.90 -36.93 -2.03
C ASP A 335 1.70 -37.69 -1.44
N ASP A 336 0.53 -37.06 -1.46
CA ASP A 336 -0.74 -37.59 -0.97
C ASP A 336 -1.40 -38.48 -2.04
N ALA A 337 -0.67 -39.52 -2.48
CA ALA A 337 -1.12 -40.47 -3.49
C ALA A 337 -1.61 -39.80 -4.79
N SER A 338 -0.71 -39.02 -5.43
CA SER A 338 -0.98 -38.47 -6.77
C SER A 338 -1.23 -39.57 -7.80
N ARG A 339 -2.23 -39.36 -8.66
CA ARG A 339 -2.66 -40.24 -9.76
C ARG A 339 -1.75 -40.14 -10.97
N ASP A 340 -1.14 -38.98 -11.20
CA ASP A 340 -0.16 -38.79 -12.25
C ASP A 340 1.22 -39.29 -11.77
N ASP A 341 1.69 -40.39 -12.36
CA ASP A 341 3.02 -40.96 -12.09
C ASP A 341 4.15 -39.95 -12.36
N GLY A 342 3.92 -38.98 -13.25
CA GLY A 342 4.83 -37.87 -13.52
C GLY A 342 5.16 -37.03 -12.29
N VAL A 343 4.21 -36.87 -11.36
CA VAL A 343 4.41 -36.13 -10.10
C VAL A 343 5.44 -36.84 -9.24
N ARG A 344 5.26 -38.14 -9.02
CA ARG A 344 6.17 -38.96 -8.21
C ARG A 344 7.55 -39.07 -8.85
N LEU A 345 7.60 -39.17 -10.19
CA LEU A 345 8.86 -39.18 -10.93
C LEU A 345 9.63 -37.85 -10.78
N LEU A 346 8.93 -36.71 -10.90
CA LEU A 346 9.51 -35.38 -10.71
C LEU A 346 10.09 -35.23 -9.29
N ILE A 347 9.31 -35.57 -8.26
CA ILE A 347 9.75 -35.48 -6.86
C ILE A 347 11.01 -36.33 -6.63
N ARG A 348 11.03 -37.58 -7.12
CA ARG A 348 12.21 -38.46 -7.00
C ARG A 348 13.43 -37.90 -7.71
N ARG A 349 13.23 -37.31 -8.89
CA ARG A 349 14.31 -36.68 -9.67
C ARG A 349 14.92 -35.50 -8.92
N GLU A 350 14.10 -34.61 -8.36
CA GLU A 350 14.59 -33.45 -7.62
C GLU A 350 15.26 -33.86 -6.30
N ALA A 351 14.69 -34.84 -5.57
CA ALA A 351 15.32 -35.42 -4.37
C ALA A 351 16.69 -36.08 -4.65
N ALA A 352 16.88 -36.67 -5.83
CA ALA A 352 18.17 -37.20 -6.25
C ALA A 352 19.18 -36.12 -6.65
N ARG A 353 18.71 -34.92 -7.05
CA ARG A 353 19.55 -33.79 -7.47
C ARG A 353 20.04 -32.93 -6.31
N ASP A 354 19.24 -32.80 -5.26
CA ASP A 354 19.58 -32.01 -4.08
C ASP A 354 19.25 -32.80 -2.79
N PRO A 355 20.26 -33.18 -1.99
CA PRO A 355 20.06 -34.01 -0.80
C PRO A 355 19.26 -33.30 0.31
N ARG A 356 19.04 -31.99 0.21
CA ARG A 356 18.17 -31.22 1.12
C ARG A 356 16.69 -31.45 0.82
N ILE A 357 16.34 -32.10 -0.30
CA ILE A 357 14.96 -32.42 -0.66
C ILE A 357 14.65 -33.86 -0.20
N ARG A 358 13.67 -33.98 0.69
CA ARG A 358 13.26 -35.25 1.29
C ARG A 358 11.79 -35.48 0.97
N ALA A 359 11.47 -36.69 0.52
CA ALA A 359 10.12 -37.01 0.08
C ALA A 359 9.59 -38.28 0.74
N VAL A 360 8.28 -38.29 1.01
CA VAL A 360 7.51 -39.46 1.40
C VAL A 360 6.30 -39.59 0.49
N PHE A 361 5.95 -40.82 0.15
CA PHE A 361 4.93 -41.14 -0.81
C PHE A 361 3.82 -41.95 -0.12
N CYS A 362 2.64 -41.37 0.01
CA CYS A 362 1.50 -42.04 0.64
C CYS A 362 0.91 -43.10 -0.29
N GLU A 363 0.34 -44.14 0.31
CA GLU A 363 -0.35 -45.23 -0.41
C GLU A 363 -1.81 -44.88 -0.73
N SER A 364 -2.43 -44.03 0.09
CA SER A 364 -3.79 -43.54 -0.06
C SER A 364 -3.88 -42.06 0.29
N ARG A 365 -4.95 -41.41 -0.17
CA ARG A 365 -5.22 -39.98 0.09
C ARG A 365 -5.68 -39.77 1.52
N GLY A 366 -4.98 -38.91 2.25
CA GLY A 366 -5.34 -38.46 3.60
C GLY A 366 -5.84 -37.02 3.65
N GLY A 367 -5.70 -36.24 2.58
CA GLY A 367 -6.06 -34.82 2.54
C GLY A 367 -4.93 -33.90 3.03
N VAL A 368 -5.12 -32.59 2.85
CA VAL A 368 -4.06 -31.59 3.06
C VAL A 368 -3.48 -31.61 4.47
N SER A 369 -4.30 -31.79 5.51
CA SER A 369 -3.86 -31.84 6.91
C SER A 369 -2.93 -33.03 7.16
N ALA A 370 -3.35 -34.24 6.75
CA ALA A 370 -2.58 -35.46 6.93
C ALA A 370 -1.30 -35.45 6.10
N ALA A 371 -1.37 -34.99 4.84
CA ALA A 371 -0.20 -34.85 3.96
C ALA A 371 0.82 -33.85 4.54
N THR A 372 0.37 -32.70 5.03
CA THR A 372 1.24 -31.70 5.67
C THR A 372 1.88 -32.25 6.93
N ASN A 373 1.13 -32.96 7.78
CA ASN A 373 1.69 -33.62 8.96
C ASN A 373 2.71 -34.71 8.58
N ARG A 374 2.50 -35.39 7.45
CA ARG A 374 3.44 -36.38 6.94
C ARG A 374 4.73 -35.73 6.42
N ALA A 375 4.63 -34.58 5.76
CA ALA A 375 5.79 -33.75 5.42
C ALA A 375 6.51 -33.26 6.68
N LEU A 376 5.76 -32.77 7.68
CA LEU A 376 6.28 -32.34 8.98
C LEU A 376 7.03 -33.47 9.71
N SER A 377 6.63 -34.73 9.55
CA SER A 377 7.35 -35.87 10.14
C SER A 377 8.78 -36.06 9.60
N LEU A 378 9.08 -35.48 8.44
CA LEU A 378 10.43 -35.44 7.89
C LEU A 378 11.24 -34.28 8.48
N ALA A 379 10.60 -33.19 8.92
CA ALA A 379 11.26 -31.94 9.31
C ALA A 379 12.25 -32.10 10.48
N SER A 380 13.41 -31.48 10.33
CA SER A 380 14.52 -31.43 11.28
C SER A 380 15.04 -30.02 11.57
N GLY A 381 14.64 -29.03 10.76
CA GLY A 381 14.98 -27.61 10.91
C GLY A 381 14.23 -26.95 12.07
N ASP A 382 14.89 -26.00 12.74
CA ASP A 382 14.41 -25.32 13.95
C ASP A 382 13.03 -24.68 13.77
N TYR A 383 12.77 -24.18 12.56
CA TYR A 383 11.51 -23.57 12.15
C TYR A 383 10.91 -24.33 10.96
N VAL A 384 9.59 -24.38 10.89
CA VAL A 384 8.83 -24.98 9.80
C VAL A 384 8.15 -23.88 8.99
N ALA A 385 8.36 -23.87 7.68
CA ALA A 385 7.75 -22.94 6.74
C ALA A 385 6.72 -23.68 5.85
N PHE A 386 5.54 -23.12 5.64
CA PHE A 386 4.46 -23.76 4.88
C PHE A 386 4.43 -23.26 3.43
N LEU A 387 4.49 -24.19 2.46
CA LEU A 387 4.44 -23.90 1.03
C LEU A 387 3.52 -24.88 0.30
N ASP A 388 2.55 -24.35 -0.43
CA ASP A 388 1.71 -25.16 -1.30
C ASP A 388 2.43 -25.53 -2.60
N HIS A 389 2.09 -26.70 -3.14
CA HIS A 389 2.78 -27.30 -4.28
C HIS A 389 2.59 -26.54 -5.60
N ASP A 390 1.61 -25.65 -5.67
CA ASP A 390 1.26 -24.83 -6.82
C ASP A 390 1.62 -23.35 -6.62
N ASP A 391 2.39 -23.01 -5.59
CA ASP A 391 2.81 -21.64 -5.27
C ASP A 391 4.32 -21.43 -5.35
N ARG A 392 4.77 -20.20 -5.08
CA ARG A 392 6.20 -19.83 -5.09
C ARG A 392 6.57 -18.97 -3.89
N LEU A 393 7.78 -19.18 -3.39
CA LEU A 393 8.43 -18.22 -2.50
C LEU A 393 9.19 -17.15 -3.30
N SER A 394 9.31 -15.95 -2.74
CA SER A 394 10.26 -14.96 -3.26
C SER A 394 11.70 -15.45 -3.01
N ALA A 395 12.67 -15.08 -3.85
CA ALA A 395 14.06 -15.53 -3.71
C ALA A 395 14.74 -15.15 -2.36
N ASP A 396 14.18 -14.16 -1.64
CA ASP A 396 14.64 -13.67 -0.35
C ASP A 396 13.75 -14.10 0.84
N ALA A 397 12.75 -14.95 0.63
CA ALA A 397 11.78 -15.35 1.66
C ALA A 397 12.44 -15.87 2.95
N LEU A 398 13.26 -16.92 2.86
CA LEU A 398 13.89 -17.51 4.03
C LEU A 398 14.97 -16.60 4.64
N LEU A 399 15.59 -15.74 3.84
CA LEU A 399 16.56 -14.74 4.33
C LEU A 399 15.87 -13.68 5.18
N CYS A 400 14.75 -13.12 4.70
CA CYS A 400 13.98 -12.12 5.44
C CYS A 400 13.43 -12.69 6.75
N MET A 401 12.97 -13.95 6.74
CA MET A 401 12.55 -14.64 7.97
C MET A 401 13.73 -14.87 8.94
N ALA A 402 14.90 -15.26 8.42
CA ALA A 402 16.10 -15.43 9.24
C ALA A 402 16.56 -14.09 9.86
N ASP A 403 16.54 -13.01 9.08
CA ASP A 403 16.87 -11.66 9.56
C ASP A 403 15.92 -11.21 10.68
N ALA A 404 14.62 -11.46 10.52
CA ALA A 404 13.63 -11.16 11.56
C ALA A 404 13.91 -11.96 12.85
N LEU A 405 14.14 -13.27 12.75
CA LEU A 405 14.49 -14.12 13.89
C LEU A 405 15.83 -13.75 14.53
N HIS A 406 16.78 -13.25 13.75
CA HIS A 406 18.06 -12.80 14.27
C HIS A 406 17.90 -11.56 15.17
N ARG A 407 16.95 -10.67 14.83
CA ARG A 407 16.65 -9.45 15.60
C ARG A 407 15.76 -9.71 16.80
N ASP A 408 14.63 -10.40 16.59
CA ASP A 408 13.64 -10.73 17.62
C ASP A 408 13.25 -12.21 17.48
N PRO A 409 13.95 -13.13 18.18
CA PRO A 409 13.60 -14.54 18.17
C PRO A 409 12.19 -14.78 18.72
N VAL A 410 11.26 -15.20 17.85
CA VAL A 410 9.87 -15.46 18.23
C VAL A 410 9.36 -16.82 17.72
N PRO A 411 8.38 -17.44 18.40
CA PRO A 411 7.80 -18.71 17.99
C PRO A 411 7.12 -18.73 16.63
N VAL A 412 6.52 -17.62 16.19
CA VAL A 412 5.73 -17.57 14.95
C VAL A 412 6.03 -16.28 14.19
N LEU A 413 6.28 -16.42 12.90
CA LEU A 413 6.40 -15.33 11.94
C LEU A 413 5.39 -15.52 10.81
N TYR A 414 4.90 -14.42 10.26
CA TYR A 414 4.18 -14.44 9.00
C TYR A 414 4.57 -13.26 8.12
N SER A 415 4.43 -13.40 6.80
CA SER A 415 4.75 -12.34 5.84
C SER A 415 3.51 -11.76 5.15
N ASP A 416 3.71 -10.69 4.38
CA ASP A 416 2.77 -10.33 3.32
C ASP A 416 2.87 -11.33 2.15
N GLU A 417 1.83 -11.35 1.34
CA GLU A 417 1.70 -12.22 0.16
C GLU A 417 1.07 -11.45 -0.99
N ASP A 418 1.24 -11.95 -2.21
CA ASP A 418 0.48 -11.50 -3.38
C ASP A 418 0.03 -12.68 -4.23
N ARG A 419 -0.51 -12.39 -5.41
CA ARG A 419 -0.96 -13.41 -6.34
C ARG A 419 -0.28 -13.28 -7.70
N ILE A 420 0.05 -14.42 -8.30
CA ILE A 420 0.48 -14.52 -9.70
C ILE A 420 -0.75 -14.85 -10.54
N ALA A 421 -1.14 -13.92 -11.42
CA ALA A 421 -2.19 -14.14 -12.40
C ALA A 421 -1.74 -15.16 -13.49
N PRO A 422 -2.67 -15.76 -14.25
CA PRO A 422 -2.33 -16.71 -15.32
C PRO A 422 -1.37 -16.17 -16.39
N ASP A 423 -1.29 -14.84 -16.55
CA ASP A 423 -0.36 -14.16 -17.46
C ASP A 423 1.01 -13.85 -16.82
N GLY A 424 1.27 -14.36 -15.61
CA GLY A 424 2.52 -14.19 -14.87
C GLY A 424 2.65 -12.87 -14.11
N ARG A 425 1.67 -11.96 -14.19
CA ARG A 425 1.72 -10.69 -13.46
C ARG A 425 1.44 -10.89 -11.98
N HIS A 426 2.20 -10.20 -11.15
CA HIS A 426 1.90 -10.03 -9.73
C HIS A 426 0.74 -9.05 -9.55
N VAL A 427 -0.28 -9.47 -8.82
CA VAL A 427 -1.57 -8.79 -8.61
C VAL A 427 -2.08 -9.03 -7.19
N ALA A 428 -3.09 -8.25 -6.76
CA ALA A 428 -3.83 -8.45 -5.52
C ALA A 428 -2.96 -8.69 -4.27
N PRO A 429 -2.11 -7.72 -3.88
CA PRO A 429 -1.28 -7.86 -2.68
C PRO A 429 -2.13 -7.86 -1.41
N ALA A 430 -1.75 -8.70 -0.47
CA ALA A 430 -2.26 -8.72 0.89
C ALA A 430 -1.23 -8.09 1.83
N PHE A 431 -1.23 -6.76 1.90
CA PHE A 431 -0.46 -5.99 2.89
C PHE A 431 -1.13 -6.09 4.26
N LYS A 432 -0.62 -6.96 5.13
CA LYS A 432 -1.22 -7.31 6.42
C LYS A 432 -0.79 -6.29 7.50
N PRO A 433 -1.61 -6.06 8.54
CA PRO A 433 -1.15 -5.35 9.73
C PRO A 433 -0.25 -6.26 10.59
N ASP A 434 0.36 -5.70 11.63
CA ASP A 434 0.91 -6.48 12.74
C ASP A 434 -0.17 -7.35 13.40
N PHE A 435 0.28 -8.32 14.19
CA PHE A 435 -0.59 -9.37 14.70
C PHE A 435 -1.73 -8.82 15.57
N ASP A 436 -2.94 -8.84 15.02
CA ASP A 436 -4.19 -8.53 15.67
C ASP A 436 -5.00 -9.81 15.97
N PRO A 437 -5.14 -10.19 17.26
CA PRO A 437 -5.98 -11.32 17.65
C PRO A 437 -7.48 -11.03 17.44
N GLU A 438 -7.89 -9.75 17.37
CA GLU A 438 -9.28 -9.40 17.10
C GLU A 438 -9.66 -9.78 15.67
N LEU A 439 -8.90 -9.27 14.69
CA LEU A 439 -9.09 -9.59 13.28
C LEU A 439 -8.95 -11.10 13.01
N LEU A 440 -8.05 -11.79 13.71
CA LEU A 440 -7.87 -13.24 13.57
C LEU A 440 -9.15 -14.01 13.93
N THR A 441 -9.96 -13.54 14.88
CA THR A 441 -11.23 -14.22 15.22
C THR A 441 -12.31 -14.01 14.17
N ALA A 442 -12.13 -13.05 13.26
CA ALA A 442 -13.03 -12.84 12.13
C ALA A 442 -12.55 -13.57 10.86
N ILE A 443 -11.26 -13.50 10.54
CA ILE A 443 -10.65 -14.10 9.34
C ILE A 443 -9.24 -14.62 9.62
N ASN A 444 -8.81 -15.63 8.88
CA ASN A 444 -7.38 -15.95 8.79
C ASN A 444 -6.67 -14.98 7.84
N TYR A 445 -6.24 -13.82 8.33
CA TYR A 445 -5.43 -12.89 7.51
C TYR A 445 -3.93 -13.21 7.56
N VAL A 446 -3.50 -14.11 8.45
CA VAL A 446 -2.08 -14.50 8.61
C VAL A 446 -1.60 -15.26 7.38
N CYS A 447 -2.38 -16.24 6.90
CA CYS A 447 -2.13 -17.01 5.66
C CYS A 447 -0.64 -17.39 5.48
N HIS A 448 -0.07 -17.11 4.32
CA HIS A 448 1.30 -17.47 3.96
C HIS A 448 2.18 -16.21 3.76
N LEU A 449 3.50 -16.28 3.86
CA LEU A 449 4.30 -17.38 4.35
C LEU A 449 4.20 -17.46 5.87
N LEU A 450 3.67 -18.55 6.41
CA LEU A 450 3.69 -18.85 7.84
C LEU A 450 4.96 -19.62 8.20
N VAL A 451 5.66 -19.19 9.25
CA VAL A 451 6.85 -19.84 9.79
C VAL A 451 6.69 -20.05 11.30
N VAL A 452 6.88 -21.29 11.77
CA VAL A 452 6.60 -21.67 13.17
C VAL A 452 7.79 -22.44 13.76
N GLU A 453 8.19 -22.10 14.99
CA GLU A 453 9.17 -22.88 15.77
C GLU A 453 8.69 -24.34 15.82
N ARG A 454 9.50 -25.27 15.29
CA ARG A 454 9.10 -26.67 15.11
C ARG A 454 8.59 -27.28 16.42
N ARG A 455 9.25 -26.97 17.53
CA ARG A 455 8.84 -27.44 18.87
C ARG A 455 7.42 -26.99 19.21
N ARG A 456 7.05 -25.74 18.94
CA ARG A 456 5.71 -25.20 19.24
C ARG A 456 4.66 -25.77 18.30
N LEU A 457 5.01 -25.98 17.04
CA LEU A 457 4.14 -26.65 16.07
C LEU A 457 3.81 -28.09 16.52
N LEU A 458 4.81 -28.82 17.04
CA LEU A 458 4.61 -30.17 17.58
C LEU A 458 3.81 -30.17 18.90
N GLU A 459 4.02 -29.17 19.77
CA GLU A 459 3.24 -29.01 21.01
C GLU A 459 1.74 -28.83 20.75
N VAL A 460 1.36 -28.16 19.65
CA VAL A 460 -0.05 -27.99 19.25
C VAL A 460 -0.58 -29.14 18.39
N GLY A 461 0.26 -30.12 18.04
CA GLY A 461 -0.13 -31.32 17.29
C GLY A 461 -0.17 -31.18 15.76
N GLY A 462 0.48 -30.16 15.18
CA GLY A 462 0.46 -29.92 13.74
C GLY A 462 -0.91 -29.46 13.21
N LEU A 463 -1.23 -29.84 11.96
CA LEU A 463 -2.54 -29.56 11.35
C LEU A 463 -3.57 -30.58 11.82
N ARG A 464 -4.79 -30.13 12.12
CA ARG A 464 -5.85 -31.01 12.62
C ARG A 464 -6.67 -31.56 11.46
N GLU A 465 -6.67 -32.88 11.27
CA GLU A 465 -7.57 -33.55 10.33
C GLU A 465 -9.05 -33.26 10.65
N GLY A 466 -9.88 -33.11 9.61
CA GLY A 466 -11.29 -32.71 9.74
C GLY A 466 -11.53 -31.20 9.69
N THR A 467 -10.45 -30.41 9.52
CA THR A 467 -10.51 -28.94 9.34
C THR A 467 -10.17 -28.50 7.92
N GLU A 468 -10.22 -29.41 6.94
CA GLU A 468 -9.88 -29.14 5.54
C GLU A 468 -10.69 -27.95 4.99
N GLY A 469 -9.98 -27.01 4.35
CA GLY A 469 -10.49 -25.72 3.89
C GLY A 469 -10.31 -24.58 4.91
N VAL A 470 -10.08 -24.89 6.19
CA VAL A 470 -9.86 -23.92 7.28
C VAL A 470 -8.73 -24.31 8.23
N GLN A 471 -7.90 -25.27 7.83
CA GLN A 471 -6.86 -25.89 8.66
C GLN A 471 -5.81 -24.89 9.14
N ASP A 472 -5.49 -23.88 8.32
CA ASP A 472 -4.50 -22.86 8.66
C ASP A 472 -5.07 -21.88 9.70
N HIS A 473 -6.38 -21.58 9.61
CA HIS A 473 -7.06 -20.76 10.62
C HIS A 473 -7.06 -21.46 11.98
N ASP A 474 -7.42 -22.74 11.99
CA ASP A 474 -7.37 -23.58 13.20
C ASP A 474 -5.96 -23.63 13.81
N LEU A 475 -4.94 -23.82 12.97
CA LEU A 475 -3.55 -23.88 13.42
C LEU A 475 -3.11 -22.57 14.07
N VAL A 476 -3.35 -21.42 13.42
CA VAL A 476 -2.93 -20.12 13.96
C VAL A 476 -3.68 -19.79 15.26
N LEU A 477 -4.96 -20.15 15.37
CA LEU A 477 -5.71 -20.00 16.62
C LEU A 477 -5.13 -20.84 17.77
N ARG A 478 -4.76 -22.10 17.51
CA ARG A 478 -4.10 -22.97 18.50
C ARG A 478 -2.69 -22.49 18.86
N LEU A 479 -1.96 -21.93 17.90
CA LEU A 479 -0.67 -21.30 18.17
C LEU A 479 -0.83 -20.06 19.05
N LEU A 480 -1.82 -19.20 18.77
CA LEU A 480 -2.17 -18.05 19.60
C LEU A 480 -2.47 -18.48 21.05
N GLU A 481 -3.28 -19.53 21.25
CA GLU A 481 -3.56 -20.09 22.57
C GLU A 481 -2.29 -20.49 23.34
N ARG A 482 -1.26 -20.96 22.62
CA ARG A 482 -0.03 -21.49 23.22
C ARG A 482 1.05 -20.44 23.46
N VAL A 483 1.26 -19.54 22.51
CA VAL A 483 2.39 -18.59 22.52
C VAL A 483 1.97 -17.17 22.88
N GLY A 484 0.67 -16.87 22.86
CA GLY A 484 0.13 -15.53 23.05
C GLY A 484 0.45 -14.59 21.88
N ALA A 485 -0.26 -13.45 21.81
CA ALA A 485 -0.06 -12.46 20.74
C ALA A 485 1.40 -11.96 20.67
N ALA A 486 2.06 -11.82 21.82
CA ALA A 486 3.46 -11.39 21.89
C ALA A 486 4.45 -12.40 21.27
N GLY A 487 4.06 -13.66 21.05
CA GLY A 487 4.88 -14.68 20.40
C GLY A 487 4.71 -14.77 18.88
N ILE A 488 3.92 -13.87 18.27
CA ILE A 488 3.65 -13.83 16.84
C ILE A 488 4.14 -12.49 16.29
N ARG A 489 4.89 -12.50 15.18
CA ARG A 489 5.40 -11.28 14.53
C ARG A 489 5.11 -11.28 13.04
N HIS A 490 4.90 -10.09 12.51
CA HIS A 490 4.75 -9.85 11.08
C HIS A 490 6.09 -9.44 10.47
N VAL A 491 6.37 -9.91 9.27
CA VAL A 491 7.45 -9.44 8.40
C VAL A 491 6.78 -8.76 7.20
N PRO A 492 6.72 -7.41 7.16
CA PRO A 492 5.96 -6.66 6.14
C PRO A 492 6.69 -6.63 4.79
N ARG A 493 6.78 -7.81 4.18
CA ARG A 493 7.45 -8.08 2.90
C ARG A 493 6.63 -9.11 2.14
N ILE A 494 6.54 -8.94 0.82
CA ILE A 494 5.92 -9.91 -0.07
C ILE A 494 6.90 -11.08 -0.26
N LEU A 495 6.72 -12.14 0.53
CA LEU A 495 7.61 -13.32 0.53
C LEU A 495 6.96 -14.59 -0.02
N TYR A 496 5.66 -14.53 -0.29
CA TYR A 496 4.84 -15.63 -0.81
C TYR A 496 4.01 -15.16 -1.99
N HIS A 497 3.94 -15.99 -3.03
CA HIS A 497 3.24 -15.71 -4.28
C HIS A 497 2.26 -16.83 -4.59
N TRP A 498 0.97 -16.54 -4.40
CA TRP A 498 -0.12 -17.48 -4.67
C TRP A 498 -0.46 -17.51 -6.16
N ARG A 499 -0.36 -18.66 -6.84
CA ARG A 499 -0.83 -18.76 -8.23
C ARG A 499 -2.35 -18.83 -8.31
N ILE A 500 -2.94 -17.94 -9.11
CA ILE A 500 -4.36 -18.01 -9.46
C ILE A 500 -4.54 -19.11 -10.51
N ASN A 501 -5.07 -20.25 -10.09
CA ASN A 501 -5.33 -21.38 -10.98
C ASN A 501 -6.81 -21.80 -10.91
N PRO A 502 -7.55 -21.83 -12.05
CA PRO A 502 -8.95 -22.26 -12.10
C PRO A 502 -9.19 -23.68 -11.59
N ALA A 503 -8.16 -24.53 -11.58
CA ALA A 503 -8.23 -25.90 -11.09
C ALA A 503 -7.82 -26.05 -9.62
N SER A 504 -7.39 -24.98 -8.93
CA SER A 504 -6.99 -25.06 -7.52
C SER A 504 -8.22 -25.25 -6.62
N LEU A 505 -8.02 -26.04 -5.55
CA LEU A 505 -9.02 -26.36 -4.54
C LEU A 505 -9.67 -25.12 -3.91
N SER A 506 -8.94 -24.00 -3.84
CA SER A 506 -9.41 -22.71 -3.31
C SER A 506 -10.53 -22.07 -4.16
N GLY A 507 -10.65 -22.41 -5.44
CA GLY A 507 -11.75 -21.95 -6.32
C GLY A 507 -12.88 -22.99 -6.51
N ALA A 508 -12.64 -24.25 -6.13
CA ALA A 508 -13.57 -25.36 -6.32
C ALA A 508 -14.19 -25.90 -5.02
N GLY A 509 -13.79 -25.37 -3.87
CA GLY A 509 -14.30 -25.77 -2.55
C GLY A 509 -15.76 -25.36 -2.32
N ASP A 510 -16.49 -26.14 -1.52
CA ASP A 510 -17.83 -25.75 -1.08
C ASP A 510 -17.72 -24.52 -0.17
N HIS A 511 -18.00 -23.34 -0.74
CA HIS A 511 -17.99 -22.06 -0.04
C HIS A 511 -18.81 -22.08 1.26
N THR A 512 -19.91 -22.83 1.28
CA THR A 512 -20.77 -22.97 2.46
C THR A 512 -20.05 -23.75 3.56
N ALA A 513 -19.38 -24.84 3.19
CA ALA A 513 -18.60 -25.65 4.12
C ALA A 513 -17.40 -24.89 4.68
N ILE A 514 -16.70 -24.10 3.86
CA ILE A 514 -15.59 -23.25 4.31
C ILE A 514 -16.08 -22.23 5.33
N LEU A 515 -17.15 -21.48 5.00
CA LEU A 515 -17.69 -20.47 5.90
C LEU A 515 -18.17 -21.06 7.23
N ALA A 516 -18.86 -22.21 7.19
CA ALA A 516 -19.26 -22.95 8.39
C ALA A 516 -18.04 -23.45 9.17
N GLY A 517 -16.99 -23.89 8.47
CA GLY A 517 -15.71 -24.29 9.05
C GLY A 517 -15.04 -23.18 9.84
N ILE A 518 -15.01 -21.95 9.31
CA ILE A 518 -14.45 -20.77 10.00
C ILE A 518 -15.20 -20.51 11.31
N GLY A 519 -16.55 -20.45 11.25
CA GLY A 519 -17.37 -20.28 12.45
C GLY A 519 -17.12 -21.36 13.51
N ARG A 520 -16.95 -22.62 13.08
CA ARG A 520 -16.65 -23.75 13.95
C ARG A 520 -15.27 -23.61 14.63
N VAL A 521 -14.19 -23.40 13.88
CA VAL A 521 -12.83 -23.36 14.47
C VAL A 521 -12.63 -22.16 15.39
N VAL A 522 -13.24 -21.00 15.06
CA VAL A 522 -13.28 -19.84 15.95
C VAL A 522 -14.11 -20.15 17.21
N GLY A 523 -15.26 -20.81 17.07
CA GLY A 523 -16.09 -21.23 18.20
C GLY A 523 -15.35 -22.16 19.16
N GLU A 524 -14.60 -23.12 18.63
CA GLU A 524 -13.77 -24.03 19.43
C GLU A 524 -12.60 -23.31 20.11
N HIS A 525 -11.98 -22.32 19.44
CA HIS A 525 -10.97 -21.45 20.05
C HIS A 525 -11.54 -20.67 21.26
N LEU A 526 -12.73 -20.08 21.10
CA LEU A 526 -13.41 -19.38 22.18
C LEU A 526 -13.71 -20.31 23.37
N GLN A 527 -14.11 -21.55 23.11
CA GLN A 527 -14.33 -22.56 24.15
C GLN A 527 -13.03 -22.92 24.89
N ARG A 528 -11.94 -23.20 24.15
CA ARG A 528 -10.63 -23.55 24.75
C ARG A 528 -10.02 -22.42 25.59
N THR A 529 -10.29 -21.17 25.22
CA THR A 529 -9.84 -19.98 25.95
C THR A 529 -10.79 -19.56 27.09
N GLY A 530 -11.89 -20.29 27.30
CA GLY A 530 -12.86 -20.00 28.36
C GLY A 530 -13.74 -18.77 28.08
N SER A 531 -13.77 -18.27 26.84
CA SER A 531 -14.64 -17.17 26.43
C SER A 531 -16.10 -17.61 26.39
N ARG A 532 -17.01 -16.73 26.84
CA ARG A 532 -18.46 -16.92 26.73
C ARG A 532 -19.05 -16.42 25.42
N ALA A 533 -18.20 -15.92 24.52
CA ALA A 533 -18.64 -15.44 23.21
C ALA A 533 -19.10 -16.61 22.33
N THR A 534 -19.99 -16.31 21.40
CA THR A 534 -20.41 -17.26 20.36
C THR A 534 -19.84 -16.83 19.02
N ALA A 535 -19.42 -17.79 18.22
CA ALA A 535 -18.97 -17.56 16.84
C ALA A 535 -19.91 -18.27 15.87
N THR A 536 -20.26 -17.59 14.79
CA THR A 536 -21.06 -18.13 13.70
C THR A 536 -20.46 -17.73 12.36
N ALA A 537 -20.72 -18.52 11.31
CA ALA A 537 -20.52 -18.09 9.93
C ALA A 537 -21.22 -16.75 9.67
N ASP A 538 -20.51 -15.74 9.14
CA ASP A 538 -21.11 -14.44 8.84
C ASP A 538 -21.60 -14.37 7.38
N HIS A 539 -22.74 -15.01 7.13
CA HIS A 539 -23.37 -15.04 5.81
C HIS A 539 -23.77 -13.65 5.30
N GLU A 540 -24.13 -12.74 6.21
CA GLU A 540 -24.55 -11.37 5.87
C GLU A 540 -23.37 -10.56 5.36
N THR A 541 -22.27 -10.54 6.12
CA THR A 541 -21.04 -9.87 5.68
C THR A 541 -20.48 -10.53 4.43
N HIS A 542 -20.45 -11.86 4.35
CA HIS A 542 -20.02 -12.57 3.13
C HIS A 542 -20.78 -12.10 1.89
N SER A 543 -22.11 -12.02 1.98
CA SER A 543 -22.95 -11.59 0.85
C SER A 543 -22.74 -10.13 0.47
N ARG A 544 -22.63 -9.21 1.44
CA ARG A 544 -22.51 -7.76 1.16
C ARG A 544 -21.12 -7.33 0.71
N SER A 545 -20.08 -8.04 1.15
CA SER A 545 -18.67 -7.73 0.87
C SER A 545 -18.14 -8.36 -0.42
N GLY A 546 -18.99 -9.01 -1.21
CA GLY A 546 -18.58 -9.67 -2.45
C GLY A 546 -17.84 -11.00 -2.23
N GLY A 547 -18.14 -11.71 -1.14
CA GLY A 547 -17.65 -13.08 -0.91
C GLY A 547 -16.57 -13.23 0.18
N LEU A 548 -16.44 -12.28 1.12
CA LEU A 548 -15.48 -12.42 2.21
C LEU A 548 -15.84 -13.59 3.13
N PHE A 549 -14.95 -14.58 3.25
CA PHE A 549 -15.14 -15.71 4.17
C PHE A 549 -14.76 -15.29 5.59
N CYS A 550 -15.75 -15.12 6.47
CA CYS A 550 -15.53 -14.61 7.82
C CYS A 550 -16.49 -15.21 8.85
N ALA A 551 -16.09 -15.13 10.12
CA ALA A 551 -16.93 -15.41 11.26
C ALA A 551 -17.39 -14.11 11.95
N ARG A 552 -18.58 -14.16 12.53
CA ARG A 552 -19.10 -13.15 13.45
C ARG A 552 -18.96 -13.67 14.87
N VAL A 553 -18.14 -13.00 15.67
CA VAL A 553 -18.05 -13.23 17.11
C VAL A 553 -18.98 -12.27 17.83
N ARG A 554 -19.84 -12.79 18.71
CA ARG A 554 -20.72 -12.00 19.58
C ARG A 554 -20.36 -12.25 21.02
N HIS A 555 -19.91 -11.19 21.69
CA HIS A 555 -19.63 -11.22 23.11
C HIS A 555 -20.91 -10.95 23.91
N PRO A 556 -21.20 -11.73 24.96
CA PRO A 556 -22.30 -11.39 25.86
C PRO A 556 -21.93 -10.16 26.68
N LEU A 557 -22.94 -9.40 27.08
CA LEU A 557 -22.77 -8.42 28.15
C LEU A 557 -22.32 -9.14 29.44
N PRO A 558 -21.49 -8.49 30.29
CA PRO A 558 -21.17 -9.05 31.58
C PRO A 558 -22.45 -9.17 32.44
N PRO A 559 -22.51 -10.09 33.42
CA PRO A 559 -23.71 -10.29 34.24
C PRO A 559 -24.20 -9.03 34.96
N LEU A 560 -23.28 -8.14 35.30
CA LEU A 560 -23.55 -6.80 35.80
C LEU A 560 -22.98 -5.79 34.78
N PRO A 561 -23.76 -5.44 33.75
CA PRO A 561 -23.33 -4.45 32.76
C PRO A 561 -23.15 -3.08 33.43
N PRO A 562 -22.06 -2.33 33.14
CA PRO A 562 -21.82 -1.05 33.79
C PRO A 562 -22.83 -0.01 33.29
N ALA A 563 -23.34 0.84 34.18
CA ALA A 563 -24.05 2.04 33.76
C ALA A 563 -23.15 2.88 32.84
N VAL A 564 -23.69 3.39 31.74
CA VAL A 564 -22.96 4.22 30.76
C VAL A 564 -23.39 5.68 30.89
N SER A 565 -22.43 6.60 31.03
CA SER A 565 -22.70 8.03 30.84
C SER A 565 -22.29 8.44 29.44
N ILE A 566 -23.27 8.82 28.61
CA ILE A 566 -23.05 9.37 27.28
C ILE A 566 -22.84 10.88 27.42
N VAL A 567 -21.62 11.36 27.21
CA VAL A 567 -21.26 12.77 27.31
C VAL A 567 -21.42 13.41 25.94
N VAL A 568 -22.28 14.44 25.86
CA VAL A 568 -22.57 15.18 24.64
C VAL A 568 -22.26 16.66 24.85
N PRO A 569 -21.05 17.13 24.51
CA PRO A 569 -20.73 18.56 24.52
C PRO A 569 -21.49 19.31 23.44
N THR A 570 -22.03 20.47 23.76
CA THR A 570 -22.75 21.29 22.79
C THR A 570 -22.60 22.79 23.07
N ARG A 571 -22.78 23.57 22.01
CA ARG A 571 -22.99 25.01 22.05
C ARG A 571 -23.98 25.35 20.95
N ASP A 572 -25.14 25.85 21.34
CA ASP A 572 -26.26 26.09 20.43
C ASP A 572 -26.75 24.83 19.71
N ALA A 573 -27.05 24.93 18.41
CA ALA A 573 -27.39 23.79 17.54
C ALA A 573 -28.58 22.95 18.03
N VAL A 574 -29.67 23.62 18.45
CA VAL A 574 -30.92 23.02 18.94
C VAL A 574 -31.40 21.85 18.06
N GLU A 575 -31.36 22.02 16.74
CA GLU A 575 -31.83 21.01 15.79
C GLU A 575 -30.95 19.74 15.84
N LEU A 576 -29.63 19.89 15.81
CA LEU A 576 -28.69 18.76 15.86
C LEU A 576 -28.74 18.04 17.20
N VAL A 577 -28.77 18.79 18.31
CA VAL A 577 -28.90 18.23 19.65
C VAL A 577 -30.23 17.48 19.78
N GLY A 578 -31.30 18.03 19.22
CA GLY A 578 -32.61 17.39 19.20
C GLY A 578 -32.60 16.05 18.47
N ASP A 579 -32.06 16.00 17.27
CA ASP A 579 -31.93 14.77 16.48
C ASP A 579 -31.04 13.75 17.19
N CYS A 580 -29.91 14.20 17.75
CA CYS A 580 -28.98 13.36 18.50
C CYS A 580 -29.66 12.72 19.71
N VAL A 581 -30.12 13.52 20.67
CA VAL A 581 -30.72 13.03 21.92
C VAL A 581 -31.97 12.20 21.64
N SER A 582 -32.85 12.63 20.73
CA SER A 582 -34.04 11.86 20.38
C SER A 582 -33.69 10.50 19.78
N SER A 583 -32.66 10.43 18.91
CA SER A 583 -32.22 9.16 18.34
C SER A 583 -31.63 8.22 19.39
N LEU A 584 -30.86 8.75 20.35
CA LEU A 584 -30.28 7.97 21.44
C LEU A 584 -31.38 7.38 22.33
N LEU A 585 -32.34 8.22 22.77
CA LEU A 585 -33.44 7.81 23.65
C LEU A 585 -34.38 6.80 23.00
N ALA A 586 -34.63 6.93 21.69
CA ALA A 586 -35.59 6.12 20.96
C ALA A 586 -35.01 4.80 20.42
N LYS A 587 -33.72 4.74 20.09
CA LYS A 587 -33.13 3.59 19.40
C LYS A 587 -32.19 2.75 20.26
N THR A 588 -31.55 3.31 21.28
CA THR A 588 -30.53 2.57 22.05
C THR A 588 -31.17 1.47 22.91
N ASP A 589 -30.76 0.21 22.70
CA ASP A 589 -31.30 -0.95 23.43
C ASP A 589 -30.59 -1.26 24.74
N TYR A 590 -29.46 -0.60 25.01
CA TYR A 590 -28.72 -0.79 26.25
C TYR A 590 -29.54 -0.26 27.43
N PRO A 591 -29.69 -1.04 28.52
CA PRO A 591 -30.70 -0.74 29.53
C PRO A 591 -30.33 0.38 30.49
N ASP A 592 -29.05 0.56 30.81
CA ASP A 592 -28.59 1.44 31.89
C ASP A 592 -27.64 2.53 31.38
N TYR A 593 -28.21 3.64 30.91
CA TYR A 593 -27.45 4.80 30.48
C TYR A 593 -28.09 6.13 30.90
N GLU A 594 -27.24 7.15 31.06
CA GLU A 594 -27.62 8.55 31.12
C GLU A 594 -27.00 9.31 29.94
N ILE A 595 -27.62 10.42 29.56
CA ILE A 595 -27.10 11.41 28.61
C ILE A 595 -26.75 12.65 29.42
N VAL A 596 -25.46 12.99 29.48
CA VAL A 596 -24.95 14.22 30.09
C VAL A 596 -24.70 15.22 28.97
N LEU A 597 -25.69 16.09 28.75
CA LEU A 597 -25.61 17.18 27.79
C LEU A 597 -24.85 18.35 28.41
N VAL A 598 -23.68 18.68 27.87
CA VAL A 598 -22.80 19.71 28.43
C VAL A 598 -22.97 20.99 27.62
N ASP A 599 -23.67 21.96 28.20
CA ASP A 599 -23.91 23.27 27.58
C ASP A 599 -22.69 24.17 27.78
N HIS A 600 -21.97 24.44 26.69
CA HIS A 600 -20.79 25.30 26.65
C HIS A 600 -21.16 26.71 26.22
N ASP A 601 -21.71 27.49 27.16
CA ASP A 601 -22.04 28.90 26.95
C ASP A 601 -22.85 29.15 25.65
N SER A 602 -23.95 28.39 25.47
CA SER A 602 -24.88 28.61 24.36
C SER A 602 -25.39 30.05 24.33
N ALA A 603 -25.36 30.67 23.16
CA ALA A 603 -25.74 32.05 22.94
C ALA A 603 -27.12 32.19 22.27
N ASP A 604 -27.59 31.15 21.56
CA ASP A 604 -28.92 31.10 20.99
C ASP A 604 -29.96 31.04 22.12
N PRO A 605 -30.89 32.01 22.20
CA PRO A 605 -31.91 32.06 23.25
C PRO A 605 -32.85 30.85 23.23
N ARG A 606 -32.89 30.06 22.15
CA ARG A 606 -33.65 28.81 22.04
C ARG A 606 -33.00 27.65 22.79
N SER A 607 -31.67 27.67 22.96
CA SER A 607 -30.88 26.54 23.46
C SER A 607 -31.27 26.14 24.87
N ARG A 608 -31.24 27.08 25.83
CA ARG A 608 -31.54 26.75 27.22
C ARG A 608 -32.96 26.22 27.44
N PRO A 609 -34.03 26.89 26.95
CA PRO A 609 -35.39 26.34 27.05
C PRO A 609 -35.53 24.95 26.41
N PHE A 610 -34.83 24.72 25.31
CA PHE A 610 -34.85 23.43 24.62
C PHE A 610 -34.13 22.34 25.42
N PHE A 611 -32.92 22.60 25.94
CA PHE A 611 -32.17 21.65 26.75
C PHE A 611 -32.90 21.31 28.06
N ASP A 612 -33.52 22.30 28.71
CA ASP A 612 -34.36 22.09 29.88
C ASP A 612 -35.58 21.20 29.56
N SER A 613 -36.09 21.26 28.32
CA SER A 613 -37.18 20.38 27.86
C SER A 613 -36.72 18.93 27.69
N LEU A 614 -35.49 18.70 27.21
CA LEU A 614 -34.89 17.37 27.08
C LEU A 614 -34.63 16.75 28.46
N ALA A 615 -34.20 17.55 29.44
CA ALA A 615 -33.97 17.14 30.83
C ALA A 615 -35.23 16.65 31.58
N ARG A 616 -36.41 16.72 30.96
CA ARG A 616 -37.64 16.10 31.50
C ARG A 616 -37.62 14.57 31.38
N ASP A 617 -36.86 14.02 30.43
CA ASP A 617 -36.56 12.59 30.44
C ASP A 617 -35.54 12.30 31.56
N PRO A 618 -35.81 11.37 32.49
CA PRO A 618 -34.94 11.11 33.64
C PRO A 618 -33.54 10.60 33.26
N ARG A 619 -33.36 10.16 32.01
CA ARG A 619 -32.05 9.75 31.48
C ARG A 619 -31.21 10.94 31.02
N VAL A 620 -31.79 12.13 30.83
CA VAL A 620 -31.08 13.31 30.33
C VAL A 620 -30.76 14.26 31.47
N ARG A 621 -29.51 14.72 31.53
CA ARG A 621 -29.05 15.72 32.48
C ARG A 621 -28.23 16.78 31.76
N VAL A 622 -28.59 18.04 32.00
CA VAL A 622 -27.88 19.21 31.46
C VAL A 622 -26.87 19.69 32.49
N VAL A 623 -25.65 19.96 32.05
CA VAL A 623 -24.55 20.47 32.89
C VAL A 623 -23.94 21.67 32.19
N ASP A 624 -23.78 22.78 32.92
CA ASP A 624 -23.17 23.99 32.39
C ASP A 624 -21.63 23.89 32.44
N PHE A 625 -20.96 24.32 31.38
CA PHE A 625 -19.51 24.54 31.33
C PHE A 625 -19.22 25.94 30.82
N HIS A 626 -18.40 26.69 31.56
CA HIS A 626 -18.09 28.09 31.24
C HIS A 626 -16.63 28.26 30.85
N GLY A 627 -16.36 29.15 29.89
CA GLY A 627 -15.01 29.59 29.53
C GLY A 627 -14.64 29.40 28.06
N PRO A 628 -13.34 29.51 27.70
CA PRO A 628 -12.90 29.34 26.32
C PRO A 628 -13.14 27.91 25.84
N PHE A 629 -13.39 27.74 24.53
CA PHE A 629 -13.59 26.42 23.94
C PHE A 629 -12.35 25.55 24.09
N ASN A 630 -12.52 24.42 24.76
CA ASN A 630 -11.52 23.38 24.94
C ASN A 630 -12.25 22.05 25.06
N TRP A 631 -12.32 21.31 23.95
CA TRP A 631 -13.04 20.04 23.86
C TRP A 631 -12.55 19.04 24.91
N ALA A 632 -11.23 18.96 25.12
CA ALA A 632 -10.64 18.08 26.12
C ALA A 632 -11.05 18.47 27.55
N ALA A 633 -11.03 19.76 27.89
CA ALA A 633 -11.45 20.25 29.21
C ALA A 633 -12.94 20.04 29.47
N ILE A 634 -13.81 20.31 28.48
CA ILE A 634 -15.25 20.11 28.58
C ILE A 634 -15.55 18.63 28.89
N ASN A 635 -14.94 17.71 28.13
CA ASN A 635 -15.13 16.27 28.34
C ASN A 635 -14.54 15.78 29.67
N ASN A 636 -13.37 16.27 30.08
CA ASN A 636 -12.78 15.95 31.39
C ASN A 636 -13.68 16.41 32.55
N ALA A 637 -14.22 17.63 32.46
CA ALA A 637 -15.13 18.17 33.47
C ALA A 637 -16.44 17.36 33.52
N ALA A 638 -17.01 17.02 32.36
CA ALA A 638 -18.19 16.18 32.28
C ALA A 638 -17.97 14.78 32.88
N ALA A 639 -16.82 14.15 32.59
CA ALA A 639 -16.46 12.86 33.15
C ALA A 639 -16.45 12.85 34.70
N SER A 640 -16.05 13.97 35.32
CA SER A 640 -16.02 14.11 36.79
C SER A 640 -17.41 14.12 37.45
N VAL A 641 -18.46 14.48 36.69
CA VAL A 641 -19.85 14.53 37.20
C VAL A 641 -20.72 13.40 36.66
N CYS A 642 -20.21 12.57 35.75
CA CYS A 642 -20.87 11.37 35.23
C CYS A 642 -21.04 10.32 36.35
N ARG A 643 -22.11 9.51 36.29
CA ARG A 643 -22.39 8.44 37.28
C ARG A 643 -22.02 7.05 36.78
N GLY A 644 -21.89 6.88 35.47
CA GLY A 644 -21.60 5.62 34.82
C GLY A 644 -20.21 5.07 35.16
N GLY A 645 -20.11 3.74 35.21
CA GLY A 645 -18.84 3.02 35.27
C GLY A 645 -18.11 3.00 33.92
N ALA A 646 -18.84 3.27 32.83
CA ALA A 646 -18.29 3.53 31.51
C ALA A 646 -18.69 4.93 31.03
N LEU A 647 -17.81 5.54 30.23
CA LEU A 647 -17.96 6.86 29.65
C LEU A 647 -18.00 6.71 28.13
N CYS A 648 -19.03 7.26 27.49
CA CYS A 648 -19.16 7.33 26.04
C CYS A 648 -19.09 8.79 25.61
N PHE A 649 -17.96 9.23 25.06
CA PHE A 649 -17.83 10.57 24.49
C PHE A 649 -18.46 10.58 23.11
N LEU A 650 -19.38 11.51 22.88
CA LEU A 650 -20.18 11.57 21.66
C LEU A 650 -20.35 13.02 21.21
N ASN A 651 -20.19 13.27 19.90
CA ASN A 651 -20.52 14.58 19.34
C ASN A 651 -22.04 14.79 19.30
N ASN A 652 -22.48 16.06 19.33
CA ASN A 652 -23.88 16.46 19.36
C ASN A 652 -24.62 16.33 18.02
N ASP A 653 -23.94 15.93 16.95
CA ASP A 653 -24.44 15.74 15.58
C ASP A 653 -24.34 14.26 15.15
N ILE A 654 -24.41 13.36 16.14
CA ILE A 654 -24.47 11.91 15.93
C ILE A 654 -25.91 11.41 15.98
N VAL A 655 -26.27 10.54 15.04
CA VAL A 655 -27.57 9.84 15.04
C VAL A 655 -27.38 8.33 15.04
N ALA A 656 -28.06 7.64 15.95
CA ALA A 656 -28.01 6.19 16.03
C ALA A 656 -28.67 5.50 14.82
N ILE A 657 -27.98 4.52 14.23
CA ILE A 657 -28.51 3.68 13.13
C ILE A 657 -28.98 2.35 13.70
N THR A 658 -28.06 1.58 14.30
CA THR A 658 -28.33 0.24 14.84
C THR A 658 -28.73 0.32 16.31
N PRO A 659 -29.87 -0.26 16.75
CA PRO A 659 -30.29 -0.24 18.15
C PRO A 659 -29.25 -0.78 19.14
N SER A 660 -28.53 -1.82 18.73
CA SER A 660 -27.54 -2.53 19.54
C SER A 660 -26.16 -1.88 19.58
N TRP A 661 -26.00 -0.66 19.07
CA TRP A 661 -24.69 -0.01 18.95
C TRP A 661 -23.95 0.07 20.28
N LEU A 662 -24.63 0.51 21.35
CA LEU A 662 -24.02 0.67 22.67
C LEU A 662 -23.78 -0.70 23.33
N SER A 663 -24.74 -1.62 23.23
CA SER A 663 -24.59 -2.99 23.74
C SER A 663 -23.40 -3.71 23.09
N GLU A 664 -23.19 -3.56 21.78
CA GLU A 664 -22.03 -4.09 21.07
C GLU A 664 -20.74 -3.50 21.65
N MET A 665 -20.64 -2.17 21.77
CA MET A 665 -19.45 -1.51 22.26
C MET A 665 -19.13 -1.86 23.72
N VAL A 666 -20.14 -1.93 24.60
CA VAL A 666 -19.97 -2.35 26.00
C VAL A 666 -19.50 -3.81 26.07
N SER A 667 -20.04 -4.71 25.25
CA SER A 667 -19.63 -6.12 25.24
C SER A 667 -18.14 -6.28 24.93
N LEU A 668 -17.60 -5.42 24.05
CA LEU A 668 -16.19 -5.38 23.70
C LEU A 668 -15.34 -4.72 24.79
N LEU A 669 -15.80 -3.60 25.35
CA LEU A 669 -15.10 -2.90 26.44
C LEU A 669 -14.97 -3.77 27.69
N ALA A 670 -15.97 -4.60 27.98
CA ALA A 670 -15.95 -5.51 29.13
C ALA A 670 -14.89 -6.62 29.04
N ARG A 671 -14.23 -6.78 27.89
CA ARG A 671 -13.21 -7.81 27.69
C ARG A 671 -11.90 -7.42 28.37
N PRO A 672 -11.17 -8.39 28.93
CA PRO A 672 -9.85 -8.14 29.49
C PRO A 672 -8.91 -7.48 28.47
N GLY A 673 -8.19 -6.45 28.93
CA GLY A 673 -7.19 -5.75 28.14
C GLY A 673 -7.75 -4.82 27.05
N VAL A 674 -9.05 -4.48 27.05
CA VAL A 674 -9.62 -3.45 26.17
C VAL A 674 -9.80 -2.15 26.97
N GLY A 675 -9.18 -1.06 26.50
CA GLY A 675 -9.25 0.26 27.14
C GLY A 675 -10.27 1.19 26.51
N ALA A 676 -10.48 1.09 25.20
CA ALA A 676 -11.47 1.89 24.48
C ALA A 676 -12.07 1.13 23.29
N VAL A 677 -13.28 1.51 22.92
CA VAL A 677 -14.02 0.97 21.77
C VAL A 677 -14.57 2.11 20.91
N GLY A 678 -14.37 2.04 19.60
CA GLY A 678 -14.93 2.97 18.62
C GLY A 678 -15.99 2.34 17.72
N ALA A 679 -16.94 3.16 17.30
CA ALA A 679 -18.02 2.79 16.38
C ALA A 679 -17.64 3.04 14.90
N LYS A 680 -18.38 2.43 13.97
CA LYS A 680 -18.35 2.82 12.56
C LYS A 680 -19.21 4.07 12.37
N LEU A 681 -18.57 5.16 11.94
CA LEU A 681 -19.26 6.41 11.62
C LEU A 681 -19.43 6.52 10.11
N LEU A 682 -20.65 6.84 9.68
CA LEU A 682 -21.01 7.07 8.30
C LEU A 682 -21.36 8.54 8.09
N TYR A 683 -20.97 9.06 6.94
CA TYR A 683 -21.54 10.30 6.42
C TYR A 683 -23.02 10.09 6.04
N PRO A 684 -23.83 11.17 5.95
CA PRO A 684 -25.24 11.07 5.56
C PRO A 684 -25.47 10.46 4.17
N ASN A 685 -24.48 10.52 3.28
CA ASN A 685 -24.52 9.89 1.95
C ASN A 685 -24.26 8.37 1.99
N GLY A 686 -24.08 7.78 3.17
CA GLY A 686 -23.85 6.34 3.35
C GLY A 686 -22.41 5.88 3.10
N THR A 687 -21.44 6.79 2.98
CA THR A 687 -20.02 6.43 2.93
C THR A 687 -19.39 6.46 4.33
N VAL A 688 -18.30 5.71 4.49
CA VAL A 688 -17.51 5.64 5.70
C VAL A 688 -16.85 6.99 5.97
N GLN A 689 -16.99 7.47 7.19
CA GLN A 689 -16.23 8.60 7.73
C GLN A 689 -15.17 8.11 8.72
N HIS A 690 -15.50 7.12 9.55
CA HIS A 690 -14.56 6.58 10.53
C HIS A 690 -14.64 5.05 10.58
N ALA A 691 -13.50 4.42 10.30
CA ALA A 691 -13.28 3.00 10.52
C ALA A 691 -11.98 2.76 11.32
N GLY A 692 -11.70 3.61 12.32
CA GLY A 692 -10.40 3.69 13.00
C GLY A 692 -9.54 4.86 12.50
N VAL A 693 -8.48 5.16 13.23
CA VAL A 693 -7.47 6.19 12.90
C VAL A 693 -6.15 5.51 12.56
N VAL A 694 -5.51 5.97 11.48
CA VAL A 694 -4.14 5.63 11.10
C VAL A 694 -3.20 6.74 11.56
N LEU A 695 -2.16 6.38 12.31
CA LEU A 695 -1.14 7.31 12.77
C LEU A 695 -0.16 7.69 11.66
N GLY A 696 0.35 8.91 11.71
CA GLY A 696 1.27 9.45 10.69
C GLY A 696 0.61 9.72 9.36
N ALA A 697 -0.67 9.34 9.19
CA ALA A 697 -1.42 9.58 7.99
C ALA A 697 -2.12 10.93 7.98
N GLY A 698 -2.33 11.48 6.79
CA GLY A 698 -3.07 12.72 6.60
C GLY A 698 -3.09 13.19 5.15
N ASP A 699 -4.22 13.73 4.72
CA ASP A 699 -4.42 14.26 3.37
C ASP A 699 -3.90 15.70 3.20
N ALA A 700 -3.69 16.40 4.32
CA ALA A 700 -3.17 17.75 4.37
C ALA A 700 -1.77 17.82 5.01
N ALA A 701 -0.96 18.74 4.47
CA ALA A 701 0.38 19.03 4.97
C ALA A 701 0.35 19.38 6.47
N GLY A 702 1.02 18.56 7.28
CA GLY A 702 1.15 18.81 8.72
C GLY A 702 0.18 18.04 9.61
N GLN A 703 -0.77 17.28 9.06
CA GLN A 703 -1.53 16.28 9.83
C GLN A 703 -0.62 15.15 10.33
N VAL A 704 -1.06 14.46 11.40
CA VAL A 704 -0.31 13.40 12.11
C VAL A 704 -1.14 12.16 12.38
N ALA A 705 -2.41 12.18 12.00
CA ALA A 705 -3.36 11.09 12.15
C ALA A 705 -4.53 11.34 11.19
N GLY A 706 -5.02 10.28 10.55
CA GLY A 706 -6.09 10.34 9.54
C GLY A 706 -7.10 9.21 9.70
N HIS A 707 -8.34 9.45 9.27
CA HIS A 707 -9.41 8.45 9.35
C HIS A 707 -9.20 7.35 8.30
N ALA A 708 -9.18 6.10 8.73
CA ALA A 708 -9.08 4.96 7.84
C ALA A 708 -10.35 4.82 6.98
N PHE A 709 -10.16 4.50 5.69
CA PHE A 709 -11.23 4.13 4.76
C PHE A 709 -12.31 5.20 4.51
N ALA A 710 -11.98 6.47 4.77
CA ALA A 710 -12.89 7.58 4.47
C ALA A 710 -13.31 7.57 2.99
N GLY A 711 -14.62 7.70 2.75
CA GLY A 711 -15.23 7.73 1.42
C GLY A 711 -15.60 6.38 0.81
N LEU A 712 -15.25 5.24 1.42
CA LEU A 712 -15.75 3.93 0.98
C LEU A 712 -17.26 3.79 1.24
N GLY A 713 -17.98 3.02 0.44
CA GLY A 713 -19.36 2.64 0.74
C GLY A 713 -19.49 1.89 2.08
N ALA A 714 -20.64 2.01 2.73
CA ALA A 714 -20.85 1.48 4.09
C ALA A 714 -20.57 -0.02 4.26
N ASP A 715 -20.74 -0.84 3.22
CA ASP A 715 -20.51 -2.28 3.25
C ASP A 715 -19.34 -2.71 2.35
N GLU A 716 -18.60 -1.76 1.76
CA GLU A 716 -17.37 -2.06 1.02
C GLU A 716 -16.31 -2.59 2.00
N PRO A 717 -15.67 -3.74 1.68
CA PRO A 717 -14.78 -4.42 2.63
C PRO A 717 -13.51 -3.63 2.96
N GLY A 718 -13.07 -2.75 2.06
CA GLY A 718 -11.75 -2.13 2.13
C GLY A 718 -10.63 -3.18 2.01
N HIS A 719 -9.39 -2.74 2.28
CA HIS A 719 -8.22 -3.61 2.20
C HIS A 719 -8.33 -4.75 3.23
N LEU A 720 -8.24 -6.00 2.78
CA LEU A 720 -8.37 -7.22 3.60
C LEU A 720 -9.65 -7.28 4.47
N GLY A 721 -10.75 -6.65 4.07
CA GLY A 721 -12.00 -6.68 4.84
C GLY A 721 -12.00 -5.78 6.09
N GLN A 722 -10.93 -5.01 6.31
CA GLN A 722 -10.75 -4.26 7.55
C GLN A 722 -11.74 -3.09 7.76
N ALA A 723 -12.55 -2.73 6.75
CA ALA A 723 -13.63 -1.76 6.89
C ALA A 723 -14.97 -2.40 7.33
N VAL A 724 -15.06 -3.72 7.39
CA VAL A 724 -16.28 -4.47 7.73
C VAL A 724 -16.06 -5.56 8.78
N LEU A 725 -14.85 -5.69 9.33
CA LEU A 725 -14.51 -6.65 10.39
C LEU A 725 -14.02 -5.96 11.67
N PRO A 726 -14.33 -6.50 12.87
CA PRO A 726 -13.75 -6.03 14.12
C PRO A 726 -12.22 -6.14 14.09
N ARG A 727 -11.53 -5.12 14.60
CA ARG A 727 -10.06 -5.10 14.67
C ARG A 727 -9.54 -4.22 15.79
N THR A 728 -8.31 -4.48 16.22
CA THR A 728 -7.53 -3.53 17.01
C THR A 728 -7.05 -2.39 16.12
N VAL A 729 -7.08 -1.16 16.63
CA VAL A 729 -6.61 0.04 15.91
C VAL A 729 -5.77 0.92 16.83
N SER A 730 -4.97 1.81 16.25
CA SER A 730 -4.13 2.72 17.03
C SER A 730 -4.94 3.81 17.75
N ALA A 731 -6.02 4.28 17.15
CA ALA A 731 -6.95 5.19 17.82
C ALA A 731 -8.35 5.12 17.20
N VAL A 732 -9.32 5.59 17.97
CA VAL A 732 -10.70 5.83 17.54
C VAL A 732 -11.05 7.29 17.82
N THR A 733 -12.00 7.84 17.07
CA THR A 733 -12.32 9.26 17.16
C THR A 733 -13.17 9.60 18.39
N GLY A 734 -12.95 10.79 18.96
CA GLY A 734 -13.78 11.37 20.02
C GLY A 734 -15.23 11.63 19.63
N ALA A 735 -15.60 11.54 18.34
CA ALA A 735 -16.99 11.65 17.90
C ALA A 735 -17.87 10.47 18.39
N CYS A 736 -17.28 9.30 18.63
CA CYS A 736 -17.89 8.21 19.39
C CYS A 736 -16.81 7.29 19.96
N LEU A 737 -16.46 7.51 21.23
CA LEU A 737 -15.44 6.77 21.97
C LEU A 737 -16.01 6.27 23.29
N LEU A 738 -16.09 4.95 23.46
CA LEU A 738 -16.48 4.31 24.72
C LEU A 738 -15.23 3.85 25.48
N THR A 739 -15.15 4.16 26.77
CA THR A 739 -14.04 3.73 27.65
C THR A 739 -14.55 3.47 29.07
N SER A 740 -13.81 2.69 29.87
CA SER A 740 -14.14 2.54 31.29
C SER A 740 -13.70 3.77 32.06
N ARG A 741 -14.46 4.17 33.09
CA ARG A 741 -14.06 5.25 33.98
C ARG A 741 -12.67 5.02 34.57
N ASN A 742 -12.41 3.80 35.04
CA ASN A 742 -11.13 3.43 35.64
C ASN A 742 -9.96 3.62 34.66
N ALA A 743 -10.12 3.20 33.40
CA ALA A 743 -9.09 3.40 32.38
C ALA A 743 -8.87 4.89 32.08
N PHE A 744 -9.96 5.66 31.98
CA PHE A 744 -9.92 7.10 31.73
C PHE A 744 -9.15 7.84 32.82
N GLU A 745 -9.47 7.56 34.08
CA GLU A 745 -8.82 8.16 35.24
C GLU A 745 -7.36 7.69 35.38
N ALA A 746 -7.07 6.41 35.12
CA ALA A 746 -5.73 5.84 35.25
C ALA A 746 -4.69 6.48 34.33
N VAL A 747 -5.10 6.97 33.15
CA VAL A 747 -4.20 7.63 32.19
C VAL A 747 -4.32 9.16 32.21
N GLY A 748 -5.06 9.72 33.16
CA GLY A 748 -5.22 11.17 33.35
C GLY A 748 -6.15 11.86 32.35
N GLY A 749 -7.10 11.14 31.75
CA GLY A 749 -8.10 11.70 30.84
C GLY A 749 -7.51 12.31 29.56
N PHE A 750 -8.18 13.31 28.98
CA PHE A 750 -7.69 14.03 27.80
C PHE A 750 -6.67 15.11 28.17
N ASP A 751 -5.65 15.33 27.32
CA ASP A 751 -4.64 16.38 27.52
C ASP A 751 -5.22 17.76 27.17
N MET A 752 -5.89 18.38 28.13
CA MET A 752 -6.54 19.68 27.93
C MET A 752 -5.58 20.87 27.87
N VAL A 753 -4.29 20.68 28.19
CA VAL A 753 -3.29 21.76 28.19
C VAL A 753 -2.67 21.89 26.82
N HIS A 754 -2.27 20.76 26.24
CA HIS A 754 -1.52 20.76 24.98
C HIS A 754 -2.35 20.34 23.77
N LEU A 755 -3.49 19.65 23.98
CA LEU A 755 -4.40 19.18 22.94
C LEU A 755 -5.85 19.63 23.23
N PRO A 756 -6.11 20.95 23.35
CA PRO A 756 -7.44 21.45 23.70
C PRO A 756 -8.53 21.13 22.67
N VAL A 757 -8.18 20.92 21.38
CA VAL A 757 -9.18 20.73 20.31
C VAL A 757 -8.93 19.49 19.46
N ALA A 758 -7.77 19.37 18.81
CA ALA A 758 -7.47 18.22 17.94
C ALA A 758 -6.56 17.19 18.62
N TYR A 759 -6.66 15.95 18.16
CA TYR A 759 -5.80 14.82 18.57
C TYR A 759 -5.86 14.39 20.04
N ALA A 760 -6.74 14.98 20.86
CA ALA A 760 -6.94 14.58 22.25
C ALA A 760 -7.39 13.11 22.38
N ASP A 761 -8.25 12.68 21.47
CA ASP A 761 -8.72 11.29 21.31
C ASP A 761 -7.59 10.33 20.90
N VAL A 762 -6.74 10.76 19.97
CA VAL A 762 -5.54 10.01 19.53
C VAL A 762 -4.54 9.87 20.67
N ASP A 763 -4.20 10.95 21.36
CA ASP A 763 -3.31 10.92 22.54
C ASP A 763 -3.87 10.00 23.64
N TYR A 764 -5.17 10.09 23.91
CA TYR A 764 -5.83 9.22 24.87
C TYR A 764 -5.69 7.73 24.52
N CYS A 765 -5.97 7.36 23.26
CA CYS A 765 -5.80 5.99 22.78
C CYS A 765 -4.35 5.51 22.88
N LEU A 766 -3.37 6.38 22.62
CA LEU A 766 -1.95 6.04 22.72
C LEU A 766 -1.50 5.87 24.18
N LYS A 767 -2.03 6.67 25.11
CA LYS A 767 -1.80 6.49 26.56
C LYS A 767 -2.37 5.16 27.07
N LEU A 768 -3.57 4.78 26.63
CA LEU A 768 -4.16 3.48 26.97
C LEU A 768 -3.26 2.32 26.52
N GLN A 769 -2.75 2.40 25.29
CA GLN A 769 -1.82 1.39 24.77
C GLN A 769 -0.49 1.37 25.52
N GLN A 770 0.05 2.54 25.92
CA GLN A 770 1.24 2.60 26.77
C GLN A 770 0.99 1.93 28.14
N ALA A 771 -0.25 1.93 28.63
CA ALA A 771 -0.69 1.21 29.82
C ALA A 771 -1.02 -0.28 29.56
N GLY A 772 -0.75 -0.81 28.36
CA GLY A 772 -1.00 -2.20 27.99
C GLY A 772 -2.44 -2.53 27.60
N LEU A 773 -3.29 -1.51 27.37
CA LEU A 773 -4.68 -1.68 26.96
C LEU A 773 -4.84 -1.51 25.45
N ARG A 774 -5.64 -2.39 24.83
CA ARG A 774 -5.96 -2.33 23.40
C ARG A 774 -7.11 -1.36 23.12
N VAL A 775 -7.10 -0.77 21.93
CA VAL A 775 -8.22 0.01 21.40
C VAL A 775 -8.86 -0.81 20.29
N VAL A 776 -10.15 -1.09 20.41
CA VAL A 776 -10.89 -1.94 19.46
C VAL A 776 -11.85 -1.07 18.67
N TRP A 777 -11.95 -1.33 17.37
CA TRP A 777 -12.98 -0.74 16.52
C TRP A 777 -13.94 -1.83 16.05
N THR A 778 -15.25 -1.55 16.06
CA THR A 778 -16.27 -2.49 15.59
C THR A 778 -17.10 -1.92 14.43
N PRO A 779 -17.28 -2.68 13.34
CA PRO A 779 -18.15 -2.29 12.23
C PRO A 779 -19.64 -2.44 12.57
N HIS A 780 -19.97 -3.08 13.69
CA HIS A 780 -21.33 -3.51 14.03
C HIS A 780 -22.07 -2.51 14.92
N ALA A 781 -21.37 -1.50 15.46
CA ALA A 781 -21.98 -0.29 16.01
C ALA A 781 -21.96 0.78 14.91
N ARG A 782 -23.10 1.02 14.24
CA ARG A 782 -23.20 1.97 13.13
C ARG A 782 -23.94 3.24 13.58
N LEU A 783 -23.34 4.39 13.31
CA LEU A 783 -23.88 5.71 13.62
C LEU A 783 -23.68 6.65 12.42
N TYR A 784 -24.58 7.60 12.22
CA TYR A 784 -24.33 8.73 11.33
C TYR A 784 -23.63 9.85 12.10
N HIS A 785 -22.70 10.53 11.44
CA HIS A 785 -22.08 11.75 11.95
C HIS A 785 -22.23 12.84 10.89
N PHE A 786 -22.96 13.91 11.23
CA PHE A 786 -23.36 14.98 10.32
C PHE A 786 -22.32 16.12 10.22
N GLU A 787 -21.04 15.77 10.37
CA GLU A 787 -19.85 16.62 10.45
C GLU A 787 -19.92 17.92 9.63
N THR A 788 -19.17 18.94 10.05
CA THR A 788 -19.09 20.32 9.49
C THR A 788 -20.24 21.27 9.85
N GLN A 789 -21.25 20.84 10.60
CA GLN A 789 -22.38 21.71 10.96
C GLN A 789 -22.18 22.54 12.25
N THR A 790 -21.29 22.12 13.16
CA THR A 790 -21.08 22.81 14.46
C THR A 790 -19.69 23.42 14.64
N ARG A 791 -18.62 22.72 14.19
CA ARG A 791 -17.21 23.16 14.37
C ARG A 791 -16.68 24.09 13.26
N GLY A 792 -17.21 23.96 12.04
CA GLY A 792 -16.63 24.54 10.83
C GLY A 792 -15.26 23.96 10.47
N THR A 793 -14.62 24.49 9.43
CA THR A 793 -13.27 24.15 8.98
C THR A 793 -12.19 24.86 9.79
N ASP A 794 -10.99 24.28 9.91
CA ASP A 794 -9.80 24.94 10.48
C ASP A 794 -9.13 25.82 9.41
N ASP A 795 -9.86 26.84 8.96
CA ASP A 795 -9.51 27.71 7.84
C ASP A 795 -9.02 29.11 8.25
N THR A 796 -9.17 29.49 9.52
CA THR A 796 -8.61 30.75 10.03
C THR A 796 -7.14 30.57 10.43
N PRO A 797 -6.28 31.61 10.29
CA PRO A 797 -4.87 31.54 10.67
C PRO A 797 -4.64 31.05 12.10
N GLU A 798 -5.48 31.46 13.05
CA GLU A 798 -5.38 31.08 14.45
C GLU A 798 -5.69 29.59 14.67
N LYS A 799 -6.73 29.08 13.98
CA LYS A 799 -7.11 27.65 14.03
C LYS A 799 -6.04 26.78 13.39
N MET A 800 -5.48 27.22 12.27
CA MET A 800 -4.38 26.55 11.58
C MET A 800 -3.11 26.49 12.45
N GLU A 801 -2.72 27.60 13.09
CA GLU A 801 -1.56 27.62 13.99
C GLU A 801 -1.77 26.75 15.23
N ARG A 802 -2.98 26.76 15.81
CA ARG A 802 -3.36 25.83 16.90
C ARG A 802 -3.20 24.38 16.46
N LEU A 803 -3.83 23.99 15.35
CA LEU A 803 -3.76 22.62 14.82
C LEU A 803 -2.31 22.21 14.55
N ALA A 804 -1.49 23.10 13.97
CA ALA A 804 -0.07 22.87 13.77
C ALA A 804 0.69 22.70 15.10
N GLY A 805 0.35 23.50 16.13
CA GLY A 805 0.88 23.37 17.49
C GLY A 805 0.55 22.04 18.15
N GLU A 806 -0.71 21.63 18.11
CA GLU A 806 -1.19 20.34 18.64
C GLU A 806 -0.51 19.16 17.91
N ALA A 807 -0.38 19.24 16.58
CA ALA A 807 0.34 18.26 15.79
C ALA A 807 1.85 18.21 16.14
N ARG A 808 2.49 19.36 16.42
CA ARG A 808 3.89 19.40 16.89
C ARG A 808 4.02 18.73 18.26
N HIS A 809 3.10 18.97 19.18
CA HIS A 809 3.08 18.30 20.49
C HIS A 809 2.94 16.79 20.35
N LEU A 810 1.97 16.33 19.55
CA LEU A 810 1.75 14.89 19.33
C LEU A 810 3.00 14.23 18.73
N ARG A 811 3.67 14.87 17.76
CA ARG A 811 4.96 14.40 17.20
C ARG A 811 6.06 14.33 18.24
N ALA A 812 6.19 15.37 19.07
CA ALA A 812 7.23 15.43 20.10
C ALA A 812 7.03 14.33 21.16
N ARG A 813 5.77 14.05 21.52
CA ARG A 813 5.43 13.04 22.52
C ARG A 813 5.54 11.61 22.01
N TRP A 814 5.01 11.33 20.82
CA TRP A 814 4.81 9.95 20.34
C TRP A 814 5.78 9.50 19.25
N GLY A 815 6.53 10.43 18.62
CA GLY A 815 7.72 10.14 17.81
C GLY A 815 7.57 8.96 16.85
N ASP A 816 8.31 7.88 17.13
CA ASP A 816 8.34 6.65 16.33
C ASP A 816 6.98 5.96 16.19
N ARG A 817 6.12 6.01 17.23
CA ARG A 817 4.80 5.37 17.16
C ARG A 817 3.90 6.01 16.11
N LEU A 818 4.08 7.30 15.83
CA LEU A 818 3.36 7.95 14.73
C LEU A 818 3.91 7.58 13.36
N ARG A 819 5.18 7.19 13.27
CA ARG A 819 5.81 6.77 11.99
C ARG A 819 5.53 5.31 11.66
N ASN A 820 5.37 4.48 12.68
CA ASN A 820 5.22 3.04 12.60
C ASN A 820 3.93 2.62 13.30
N ASP A 821 2.80 2.86 12.65
CA ASP A 821 1.50 2.38 13.14
C ASP A 821 1.42 0.85 12.94
N PRO A 822 1.30 0.04 14.01
CA PRO A 822 1.26 -1.42 13.87
C PRO A 822 0.05 -1.92 13.08
N PHE A 823 -1.02 -1.14 13.00
CA PHE A 823 -2.25 -1.52 12.28
C PHE A 823 -2.31 -0.97 10.86
N TYR A 824 -1.22 -0.39 10.35
CA TYR A 824 -1.10 0.13 9.00
C TYR A 824 0.20 -0.31 8.34
N ASN A 825 0.08 -1.17 7.32
CA ASN A 825 1.25 -1.77 6.68
C ASN A 825 2.19 -0.69 6.09
N PRO A 826 3.51 -0.78 6.32
CA PRO A 826 4.46 0.27 5.97
C PRO A 826 4.63 0.46 4.45
N HIS A 827 4.16 -0.48 3.62
CA HIS A 827 4.13 -0.34 2.16
C HIS A 827 3.19 0.75 1.68
N PHE A 828 2.20 1.16 2.48
CA PHE A 828 1.36 2.28 2.10
C PHE A 828 2.06 3.62 2.34
N GLU A 829 1.79 4.61 1.47
CA GLU A 829 2.30 5.97 1.63
C GLU A 829 1.47 6.72 2.69
N PRO A 830 2.05 7.04 3.87
CA PRO A 830 1.30 7.66 4.96
C PRO A 830 0.84 9.08 4.61
N LEU A 831 1.57 9.83 3.78
CA LEU A 831 1.19 11.20 3.39
C LEU A 831 0.22 11.25 2.20
N GLY A 832 -0.32 10.09 1.81
CA GLY A 832 -1.33 9.94 0.77
C GLY A 832 -2.69 9.51 1.35
N PRO A 833 -3.70 9.37 0.49
CA PRO A 833 -4.97 8.77 0.89
C PRO A 833 -4.75 7.35 1.43
N THR A 834 -5.25 7.08 2.64
CA THR A 834 -5.05 5.80 3.33
C THR A 834 -5.47 4.64 2.43
N TYR A 835 -4.65 3.58 2.38
CA TYR A 835 -4.87 2.35 1.59
C TYR A 835 -4.98 2.54 0.07
N ARG A 836 -4.48 3.65 -0.51
CA ARG A 836 -4.50 3.87 -1.97
C ARG A 836 -3.14 3.91 -2.64
N LEU A 837 -2.16 4.53 -2.00
CA LEU A 837 -0.83 4.74 -2.57
C LEU A 837 0.20 3.86 -1.87
N LEU A 838 1.15 3.35 -2.65
CA LEU A 838 2.23 2.48 -2.24
C LEU A 838 3.57 3.18 -2.38
N ARG A 839 4.47 2.91 -1.43
CA ARG A 839 5.85 3.37 -1.43
C ARG A 839 6.81 2.17 -1.33
N PRO A 840 8.01 2.26 -1.91
CA PRO A 840 9.05 1.26 -1.69
C PRO A 840 9.43 1.24 -0.21
N LEU A 841 9.73 0.06 0.33
CA LEU A 841 10.39 -0.05 1.62
C LEU A 841 11.91 0.02 1.42
N PRO A 842 12.66 0.65 2.33
CA PRO A 842 14.11 0.62 2.30
C PRO A 842 14.61 -0.83 2.36
N GLU A 843 15.55 -1.21 1.49
CA GLU A 843 16.17 -2.56 1.54
C GLU A 843 17.00 -2.78 2.82
N GLN A 844 17.39 -1.69 3.51
CA GLN A 844 18.36 -1.70 4.61
C GLN A 844 17.77 -1.39 6.00
N ASP A 845 16.54 -0.90 6.10
CA ASP A 845 15.95 -0.64 7.41
C ASP A 845 15.34 -1.93 7.94
N GLY A 846 16.10 -2.63 8.78
CA GLY A 846 15.89 -2.43 10.21
C GLY A 846 14.46 -2.39 10.77
N PHE A 847 13.43 -3.01 10.17
CA PHE A 847 12.13 -3.19 10.85
C PHE A 847 12.26 -4.04 12.11
#